data_AF-A0A8J5RHK2-F1
#
_entry.id   AF-A0A8J5RHK2-F1
#
_cell.length_a   1.000
_cell.length_b   1.000
_cell.length_c   1.000
_cell.angle_alpha   90.00
_cell.angle_beta   90.00
_cell.angle_gamma   90.00
#
_symmetry.space_group_name_H-M   'P 1'
#
loop_
_entity.id
_entity.type
_entity.pdbx_description
1 polymer ?
#
loop_
_entity_poly.entity_id
_entity_poly.type
_entity_poly.pdbx_seq_one_letter_code
_entity_poly.pdbx_strand_id
1 'polypeptide(L)'
;MKVVGWLVSPPRSLATPTGHRSSPRHDKQHPCSRRAARVKPGRERCVMHHDPNPFDESADENPFSNGGRGGARGGGGKWQFSFGFGGGGGGGSKGGATVGFEGHGKELLQWEADLKRREADIKRREEALKSAGVPPEDKNWPPFFPIIHHDIANEIPANAQKLQYLVFVSWLGIVLCLFWNFIAVIVCWIRGGDSKLFFLATIYGMLGIPLSYLMWYRPLYRAMRTDSAFSFGWFFLCYMLHIAFCVFAAIAPPVIFRGKSLTGILAAIDTFSDHAIVGIFYFVGFALFCLETLVTCEHLGSSESIHVFQRTQVKWAMEEILQKPTSHQYYLFLLQFCAYMRGPIGDVRRERKLNSHHSLNLLLSLLLIKPQSKGLKGRRRAASSSREKGQRQLAKMAISSLHATTSLHSPCTTNTSFRQNQVILFTTRSSRRGSTRHGGARTCFQVSCSADKPVVIGLAADSGCGKSTFMRRLTSVFGGAAEPPKGGNPDSNTLISDTTTVICLDDYHSLDRTGRKEKGVTALDPRANDFDLMYEQVKAIKEGKAIDKPIYNHVTGLLDPPELIQPPKIFVIEGLHPMFDERVRELLDFSIYLDISDEVKFAWKIQRDMAERGHSLESIQASIEARKPDFDAFIDPQKQFADAVIEVLPTQLIPDDNEGKVLRVKLIMKEGVTNFNPVYLFDEGSSITWVPCGRKLTCSYPGIKFAYGPDSYFGNEVSVLEMDGQFDRLDELIYVESHLSNLSTKFYGEVTQQMLKHADFPGSNNGTGLFQTIVGLKIRDLYEQIIAERAGAPAEAAKV
;
A
#
# COMPACT_ATOMS: atom_id res chain seq x y z
N MET A 1 -58.92 9.69 -49.64
CA MET A 1 -58.71 8.35 -50.25
C MET A 1 -57.40 7.81 -49.70
N LYS A 2 -57.23 6.62 -49.11
CA LYS A 2 -58.07 5.55 -48.51
C LYS A 2 -57.11 4.76 -47.56
N VAL A 3 -57.43 4.00 -46.49
CA VAL A 3 -58.55 3.71 -45.56
C VAL A 3 -57.93 2.71 -44.53
N VAL A 4 -58.16 2.55 -43.21
CA VAL A 4 -58.68 3.23 -41.98
C VAL A 4 -58.11 2.34 -40.81
N GLY A 5 -57.87 2.72 -39.54
CA GLY A 5 -58.19 3.91 -38.72
C GLY A 5 -57.05 4.25 -37.73
N TRP A 6 -57.20 4.90 -36.56
CA TRP A 6 -58.37 5.28 -35.71
C TRP A 6 -59.05 4.13 -34.95
N LEU A 7 -59.49 4.19 -33.67
CA LEU A 7 -59.57 5.23 -32.59
C LEU A 7 -59.40 4.47 -31.22
N VAL A 8 -58.58 4.88 -30.23
CA VAL A 8 -58.91 5.66 -28.98
C VAL A 8 -59.66 4.93 -27.82
N SER A 9 -59.36 5.33 -26.58
CA SER A 9 -59.79 4.84 -25.24
C SER A 9 -61.04 5.58 -24.65
N PRO A 10 -61.35 5.63 -23.31
CA PRO A 10 -61.29 4.63 -22.22
C PRO A 10 -62.69 4.27 -21.55
N PRO A 11 -63.09 4.66 -20.29
CA PRO A 11 -63.38 3.67 -19.22
C PRO A 11 -64.77 3.74 -18.55
N ARG A 12 -65.09 2.77 -17.65
CA ARG A 12 -66.19 2.71 -16.62
C ARG A 12 -66.03 1.43 -15.76
N SER A 13 -66.65 1.21 -14.59
CA SER A 13 -66.98 2.05 -13.42
C SER A 13 -67.70 1.22 -12.32
N LEU A 14 -67.30 1.34 -11.04
CA LEU A 14 -68.10 1.12 -9.79
C LEU A 14 -69.07 -0.08 -9.67
N ALA A 15 -68.80 -1.02 -8.74
CA ALA A 15 -69.78 -1.56 -7.77
C ALA A 15 -69.13 -2.41 -6.64
N THR A 16 -69.60 -2.21 -5.41
CA THR A 16 -69.50 -3.11 -4.22
C THR A 16 -70.88 -3.81 -4.02
N PRO A 17 -71.24 -4.63 -2.99
CA PRO A 17 -70.63 -4.80 -1.64
C PRO A 17 -70.72 -6.21 -0.97
N THR A 18 -70.39 -6.26 0.34
CA THR A 18 -70.65 -7.33 1.35
C THR A 18 -69.96 -8.71 1.15
N GLY A 19 -69.49 -9.43 2.18
CA GLY A 19 -69.21 -9.08 3.59
C GLY A 19 -69.99 -9.90 4.63
N HIS A 20 -69.33 -10.84 5.34
CA HIS A 20 -69.86 -11.45 6.57
C HIS A 20 -68.76 -12.03 7.51
N ARG A 21 -69.10 -12.16 8.81
CA ARG A 21 -68.31 -12.84 9.89
C ARG A 21 -68.46 -14.38 9.79
N SER A 22 -67.76 -15.27 10.52
CA SER A 22 -67.19 -15.20 11.88
C SER A 22 -66.10 -16.25 12.17
N SER A 23 -65.29 -16.04 13.21
CA SER A 23 -64.48 -17.07 13.92
C SER A 23 -65.37 -17.94 14.84
N PRO A 24 -64.96 -19.14 15.34
CA PRO A 24 -64.19 -19.17 16.61
C PRO A 24 -63.24 -20.39 16.87
N ARG A 25 -62.23 -20.20 17.75
CA ARG A 25 -61.82 -21.01 18.96
C ARG A 25 -61.75 -22.55 18.93
N HIS A 26 -60.93 -23.27 19.74
CA HIS A 26 -59.69 -23.06 20.53
C HIS A 26 -59.31 -24.43 21.17
N ASP A 27 -58.18 -24.55 21.90
CA ASP A 27 -57.85 -25.61 22.90
C ASP A 27 -57.61 -27.07 22.40
N LYS A 28 -56.83 -27.97 23.05
CA LYS A 28 -55.73 -27.87 24.06
C LYS A 28 -54.98 -29.24 24.23
N GLN A 29 -53.82 -29.20 24.93
CA GLN A 29 -53.24 -30.24 25.81
C GLN A 29 -52.45 -31.48 25.29
N HIS A 30 -51.24 -31.63 25.85
CA HIS A 30 -50.45 -32.87 26.08
C HIS A 30 -51.00 -33.65 27.34
N PRO A 31 -50.43 -34.76 27.92
CA PRO A 31 -49.09 -35.36 27.74
C PRO A 31 -48.88 -36.90 27.93
N CYS A 32 -47.59 -37.32 27.82
CA CYS A 32 -46.88 -38.32 28.64
C CYS A 32 -47.01 -39.87 28.42
N SER A 33 -45.87 -40.52 28.09
CA SER A 33 -45.10 -41.43 29.00
C SER A 33 -44.56 -42.79 28.46
N ARG A 34 -43.25 -42.98 28.68
CA ARG A 34 -42.48 -44.20 29.10
C ARG A 34 -42.65 -45.59 28.43
N ARG A 35 -41.51 -46.07 27.86
CA ARG A 35 -40.79 -47.37 28.03
C ARG A 35 -41.59 -48.70 28.18
N ALA A 36 -41.13 -49.85 27.63
CA ALA A 36 -40.05 -50.16 26.69
C ALA A 36 -40.09 -51.67 26.27
N ALA A 37 -39.57 -52.01 25.10
CA ALA A 37 -39.18 -53.38 24.70
C ALA A 37 -37.97 -53.34 23.73
N ARG A 38 -37.29 -54.47 23.50
CA ARG A 38 -35.89 -54.49 23.00
C ARG A 38 -35.62 -55.56 21.93
N VAL A 39 -35.42 -55.16 20.67
CA VAL A 39 -34.73 -55.97 19.63
C VAL A 39 -33.83 -55.07 18.76
N LYS A 40 -32.64 -55.57 18.40
CA LYS A 40 -31.66 -55.02 17.44
C LYS A 40 -30.68 -56.16 17.07
N PRO A 41 -29.87 -56.07 15.99
CA PRO A 41 -29.79 -55.02 14.98
C PRO A 41 -29.83 -55.50 13.50
N GLY A 42 -30.24 -54.60 12.59
CA GLY A 42 -29.83 -54.55 11.18
C GLY A 42 -29.13 -53.21 10.93
N ARG A 43 -28.20 -53.11 9.95
CA ARG A 43 -27.19 -52.04 9.93
C ARG A 43 -27.14 -51.24 8.63
N GLU A 44 -28.15 -50.41 8.40
CA GLU A 44 -28.07 -49.29 7.45
C GLU A 44 -27.90 -47.95 8.19
N ARG A 45 -27.42 -46.94 7.46
CA ARG A 45 -26.74 -45.78 8.05
C ARG A 45 -27.47 -44.48 7.66
N CYS A 46 -28.50 -44.11 8.41
CA CYS A 46 -29.17 -42.84 8.22
C CYS A 46 -28.17 -41.68 8.35
N VAL A 47 -28.18 -40.79 7.36
CA VAL A 47 -27.56 -39.47 7.48
C VAL A 47 -28.44 -38.64 8.42
N MET A 48 -27.85 -38.04 9.44
CA MET A 48 -28.55 -37.06 10.28
C MET A 48 -28.67 -35.77 9.46
N HIS A 49 -29.88 -35.28 9.23
CA HIS A 49 -30.05 -33.86 8.92
C HIS A 49 -29.60 -33.07 10.15
N HIS A 50 -28.70 -32.12 9.95
CA HIS A 50 -28.38 -31.12 10.96
C HIS A 50 -29.38 -29.98 10.83
N ASP A 51 -30.25 -29.81 11.83
CA ASP A 51 -30.92 -28.52 12.02
C ASP A 51 -29.85 -27.47 12.36
N PRO A 52 -29.80 -26.31 11.67
CA PRO A 52 -28.93 -25.22 12.05
C PRO A 52 -29.42 -24.60 13.36
N ASN A 53 -28.60 -24.68 14.40
CA ASN A 53 -28.84 -24.01 15.68
C ASN A 53 -28.74 -22.48 15.48
N PRO A 54 -29.81 -21.68 15.66
CA PRO A 54 -29.78 -20.24 15.42
C PRO A 54 -28.87 -19.49 16.41
N PHE A 55 -28.43 -20.15 17.49
CA PHE A 55 -27.46 -19.65 18.46
C PHE A 55 -26.02 -20.16 18.18
N ASP A 56 -25.69 -20.57 16.95
CA ASP A 56 -24.36 -21.09 16.57
C ASP A 56 -23.60 -20.14 15.63
N GLU A 57 -22.80 -19.26 16.22
CA GLU A 57 -22.01 -18.27 15.46
C GLU A 57 -20.72 -18.84 14.87
N SER A 58 -20.41 -20.12 15.10
CA SER A 58 -19.20 -20.77 14.56
C SER A 58 -19.14 -20.74 13.03
N ALA A 59 -20.27 -20.59 12.35
CA ALA A 59 -20.38 -20.40 10.90
C ALA A 59 -19.84 -19.04 10.40
N ASP A 60 -19.86 -18.00 11.23
CA ASP A 60 -19.55 -16.61 10.80
C ASP A 60 -18.16 -16.10 11.19
N GLU A 61 -17.35 -16.93 11.86
CA GLU A 61 -15.97 -16.62 12.22
C GLU A 61 -15.11 -16.31 10.97
N ASN A 62 -14.47 -15.14 10.97
CA ASN A 62 -13.59 -14.67 9.90
C ASN A 62 -12.28 -15.48 9.87
N PRO A 63 -11.97 -16.27 8.81
CA PRO A 63 -10.74 -17.06 8.76
C PRO A 63 -9.46 -16.20 8.72
N PHE A 64 -9.57 -14.90 8.41
CA PHE A 64 -8.46 -13.94 8.41
C PHE A 64 -8.23 -13.22 9.76
N SER A 65 -8.90 -13.65 10.84
CA SER A 65 -8.57 -13.23 12.22
C SER A 65 -7.23 -13.78 12.70
N ASN A 66 -6.80 -14.94 12.19
CA ASN A 66 -5.54 -15.57 12.57
C ASN A 66 -4.36 -14.77 12.00
N GLY A 67 -3.77 -13.91 12.84
CA GLY A 67 -2.54 -13.18 12.53
C GLY A 67 -1.45 -14.12 12.01
N GLY A 68 -0.79 -13.72 10.92
CA GLY A 68 -0.05 -14.63 10.05
C GLY A 68 0.97 -15.52 10.76
N ARG A 69 0.67 -16.80 10.92
CA ARG A 69 1.57 -17.84 11.47
C ARG A 69 2.71 -18.24 10.50
N GLY A 70 3.34 -17.25 9.88
CA GLY A 70 4.63 -17.39 9.20
C GLY A 70 5.77 -17.53 10.22
N GLY A 71 5.85 -18.69 10.87
CA GLY A 71 6.78 -18.96 11.96
C GLY A 71 8.26 -18.92 11.55
N ALA A 72 8.86 -17.73 11.54
CA ALA A 72 10.25 -17.48 11.15
C ALA A 72 11.26 -18.05 12.17
N ARG A 73 11.46 -19.38 12.17
CA ARG A 73 12.60 -20.01 12.85
C ARG A 73 13.90 -19.58 12.20
N GLY A 74 14.70 -18.78 12.91
CA GLY A 74 15.98 -18.25 12.42
C GLY A 74 17.01 -19.35 12.12
N GLY A 75 17.14 -19.71 10.84
CA GLY A 75 18.17 -20.62 10.33
C GLY A 75 19.38 -19.88 9.78
N GLY A 76 20.28 -19.42 10.65
CA GLY A 76 21.50 -18.68 10.27
C GLY A 76 22.59 -19.54 9.61
N GLY A 77 22.32 -20.13 8.45
CA GLY A 77 23.22 -21.04 7.74
C GLY A 77 24.05 -20.37 6.64
N LYS A 78 25.25 -19.87 6.96
CA LYS A 78 26.24 -19.47 5.94
C LYS A 78 26.80 -20.71 5.22
N TRP A 79 26.48 -20.86 3.93
CA TRP A 79 27.19 -21.82 3.07
C TRP A 79 28.57 -21.28 2.68
N GLN A 80 29.56 -21.50 3.56
CA GLN A 80 30.96 -21.23 3.27
C GLN A 80 31.63 -22.50 2.75
N PHE A 81 31.76 -22.61 1.42
CA PHE A 81 32.50 -23.68 0.78
C PHE A 81 34.00 -23.57 1.11
N SER A 82 34.59 -24.60 1.69
CA SER A 82 36.03 -24.69 1.96
C SER A 82 36.55 -26.05 1.54
N PHE A 83 37.58 -26.08 0.70
CA PHE A 83 38.29 -27.31 0.37
C PHE A 83 39.14 -27.78 1.57
N GLY A 84 39.24 -29.10 1.76
CA GLY A 84 40.08 -29.73 2.77
C GLY A 84 40.34 -31.19 2.43
N PHE A 85 41.61 -31.61 2.39
CA PHE A 85 42.03 -32.96 2.04
C PHE A 85 42.13 -33.88 3.26
N GLY A 86 41.67 -35.13 3.11
CA GLY A 86 42.42 -36.34 3.52
C GLY A 86 42.26 -36.90 4.94
N GLY A 87 42.54 -38.20 5.05
CA GLY A 87 43.10 -38.81 6.28
C GLY A 87 42.11 -39.46 7.26
N GLY A 88 41.68 -40.70 6.98
CA GLY A 88 40.83 -41.49 7.88
C GLY A 88 41.46 -41.93 9.21
N GLY A 89 40.68 -42.66 10.04
CA GLY A 89 41.22 -43.26 11.27
C GLY A 89 40.22 -43.82 12.28
N GLY A 90 39.73 -45.05 12.05
CA GLY A 90 39.51 -46.08 13.08
C GLY A 90 38.37 -45.94 14.12
N GLY A 91 38.09 -47.07 14.78
CA GLY A 91 37.30 -47.16 16.02
C GLY A 91 35.78 -47.28 15.81
N GLY A 92 35.22 -48.45 16.12
CA GLY A 92 33.76 -48.63 16.19
C GLY A 92 33.35 -49.45 17.42
N SER A 93 32.06 -49.46 17.73
CA SER A 93 31.43 -50.59 18.43
C SER A 93 29.94 -50.68 18.08
N LYS A 94 29.31 -51.79 18.43
CA LYS A 94 27.93 -52.13 18.03
C LYS A 94 26.91 -51.60 19.05
N GLY A 95 25.79 -51.09 18.56
CA GLY A 95 24.60 -50.78 19.36
C GLY A 95 23.36 -50.79 18.46
N GLY A 96 22.69 -51.94 18.34
CA GLY A 96 21.54 -52.10 17.44
C GLY A 96 20.26 -51.58 18.08
N ALA A 97 19.73 -50.47 17.57
CA ALA A 97 18.36 -50.02 17.82
C ALA A 97 17.63 -49.88 16.47
N THR A 98 16.56 -50.63 16.28
CA THR A 98 15.75 -50.63 15.05
C THR A 98 14.84 -49.40 15.02
N VAL A 99 15.39 -48.24 14.64
CA VAL A 99 14.60 -47.04 14.35
C VAL A 99 13.88 -47.23 13.01
N GLY A 100 12.55 -47.05 13.01
CA GLY A 100 11.68 -47.58 11.98
C GLY A 100 11.73 -46.85 10.63
N PHE A 101 11.77 -47.65 9.55
CA PHE A 101 11.62 -47.19 8.15
C PHE A 101 10.28 -46.46 7.91
N GLU A 102 9.28 -46.64 8.79
CA GLU A 102 8.00 -45.93 8.77
C GLU A 102 8.13 -44.40 8.92
N GLY A 103 9.20 -43.90 9.55
CA GLY A 103 9.38 -42.46 9.79
C GLY A 103 9.46 -41.70 8.46
N HIS A 104 10.42 -42.07 7.61
CA HIS A 104 10.60 -41.47 6.29
C HIS A 104 9.39 -41.68 5.37
N GLY A 105 8.66 -42.80 5.49
CA GLY A 105 7.41 -42.99 4.73
C GLY A 105 6.33 -41.97 5.09
N LYS A 106 6.14 -41.70 6.38
CA LYS A 106 5.17 -40.69 6.88
C LYS A 106 5.63 -39.27 6.57
N GLU A 107 6.93 -39.00 6.63
CA GLU A 107 7.55 -37.72 6.26
C GLU A 107 7.44 -37.44 4.75
N LEU A 108 7.73 -38.42 3.89
CA LEU A 108 7.56 -38.30 2.44
C LEU A 108 6.09 -38.09 2.04
N LEU A 109 5.13 -38.76 2.70
CA LEU A 109 3.70 -38.50 2.49
C LEU A 109 3.29 -37.08 2.92
N GLN A 110 3.91 -36.53 3.96
CA GLN A 110 3.69 -35.12 4.35
C GLN A 110 4.30 -34.16 3.33
N TRP A 111 5.50 -34.42 2.81
CA TRP A 111 6.11 -33.63 1.74
C TRP A 111 5.33 -33.72 0.42
N GLU A 112 4.80 -34.89 0.05
CA GLU A 112 3.98 -35.06 -1.15
C GLU A 112 2.62 -34.35 -1.00
N ALA A 113 2.01 -34.39 0.18
CA ALA A 113 0.79 -33.65 0.48
C ALA A 113 1.02 -32.12 0.51
N ASP A 114 2.16 -31.66 1.02
CA ASP A 114 2.50 -30.23 1.03
C ASP A 114 2.90 -29.72 -0.36
N LEU A 115 3.60 -30.52 -1.16
CA LEU A 115 3.84 -30.24 -2.58
C LEU A 115 2.52 -30.14 -3.35
N LYS A 116 1.61 -31.11 -3.22
CA LYS A 116 0.29 -31.06 -3.87
C LYS A 116 -0.55 -29.88 -3.40
N ARG A 117 -0.44 -29.46 -2.13
CA ARG A 117 -1.06 -28.22 -1.64
C ARG A 117 -0.44 -26.97 -2.30
N ARG A 118 0.88 -26.88 -2.40
CA ARG A 118 1.58 -25.76 -3.05
C ARG A 118 1.26 -25.70 -4.54
N GLU A 119 1.24 -26.83 -5.24
CA GLU A 119 0.83 -26.94 -6.65
C GLU A 119 -0.63 -26.51 -6.85
N ALA A 120 -1.56 -26.99 -6.00
CA ALA A 120 -2.96 -26.57 -6.06
C ALA A 120 -3.17 -25.09 -5.70
N ASP A 121 -2.32 -24.51 -4.85
CA ASP A 121 -2.39 -23.09 -4.51
C ASP A 121 -1.77 -22.19 -5.58
N ILE A 122 -0.63 -22.58 -6.16
CA ILE A 122 -0.04 -21.95 -7.34
C ILE A 122 -1.01 -22.03 -8.52
N LYS A 123 -1.62 -23.18 -8.77
CA LYS A 123 -2.60 -23.36 -9.85
C LYS A 123 -3.84 -22.50 -9.65
N ARG A 124 -4.38 -22.41 -8.42
CA ARG A 124 -5.48 -21.46 -8.12
C ARG A 124 -5.07 -20.00 -8.27
N ARG A 125 -3.82 -19.62 -7.96
CA ARG A 125 -3.29 -18.27 -8.23
C ARG A 125 -3.15 -18.01 -9.73
N GLU A 126 -2.68 -18.97 -10.51
CA GLU A 126 -2.62 -18.87 -11.98
C GLU A 126 -4.01 -18.78 -12.62
N GLU A 127 -4.96 -19.59 -12.16
CA GLU A 127 -6.36 -19.58 -12.61
C GLU A 127 -7.05 -18.27 -12.21
N ALA A 128 -6.81 -17.76 -11.00
CA ALA A 128 -7.28 -16.45 -10.57
C ALA A 128 -6.68 -15.31 -11.41
N LEU A 129 -5.36 -15.30 -11.65
CA LEU A 129 -4.68 -14.30 -12.49
C LEU A 129 -5.20 -14.32 -13.94
N LYS A 130 -5.42 -15.51 -14.52
CA LYS A 130 -6.03 -15.68 -15.85
C LYS A 130 -7.48 -15.20 -15.88
N SER A 131 -8.25 -15.39 -14.80
CA SER A 131 -9.63 -14.87 -14.69
C SER A 131 -9.69 -13.36 -14.44
N ALA A 132 -8.66 -12.78 -13.83
CA ALA A 132 -8.55 -11.35 -13.51
C ALA A 132 -8.02 -10.50 -14.69
N GLY A 133 -7.91 -11.07 -15.89
CA GLY A 133 -7.50 -10.34 -17.09
C GLY A 133 -6.05 -9.85 -17.10
N VAL A 134 -5.23 -10.23 -16.11
CA VAL A 134 -3.80 -9.93 -16.10
C VAL A 134 -3.15 -10.66 -17.28
N PRO A 135 -2.50 -9.96 -18.23
CA PRO A 135 -1.76 -10.63 -19.28
C PRO A 135 -0.72 -11.55 -18.64
N PRO A 136 -0.65 -12.84 -19.00
CA PRO A 136 0.39 -13.70 -18.47
C PRO A 136 1.76 -13.09 -18.84
N GLU A 137 2.74 -13.14 -17.94
CA GLU A 137 4.17 -12.94 -18.30
C GLU A 137 4.67 -14.17 -19.10
N ASP A 138 3.93 -14.54 -20.15
CA ASP A 138 4.27 -15.59 -21.09
C ASP A 138 5.56 -15.18 -21.76
N LYS A 139 6.63 -15.89 -21.41
CA LYS A 139 7.93 -15.71 -22.04
C LYS A 139 7.72 -15.87 -23.54
N ASN A 140 7.98 -14.80 -24.26
CA ASN A 140 7.68 -14.67 -25.69
C ASN A 140 8.97 -14.42 -26.50
N TRP A 141 10.10 -14.21 -25.81
CA TRP A 141 11.37 -13.82 -26.42
C TRP A 141 12.57 -14.62 -25.88
N PRO A 142 13.52 -15.04 -26.75
CA PRO A 142 13.42 -15.07 -28.20
C PRO A 142 12.40 -16.12 -28.70
N PRO A 143 11.76 -15.95 -29.88
CA PRO A 143 10.63 -16.79 -30.30
C PRO A 143 10.92 -18.30 -30.44
N PHE A 144 12.19 -18.68 -30.63
CA PHE A 144 12.61 -20.08 -30.77
C PHE A 144 12.96 -20.75 -29.44
N PHE A 145 13.15 -19.98 -28.36
CA PHE A 145 13.41 -20.49 -27.02
C PHE A 145 13.04 -19.42 -25.97
N PRO A 146 11.78 -19.36 -25.54
CA PRO A 146 11.28 -18.27 -24.70
C PRO A 146 11.87 -18.28 -23.28
N ILE A 147 12.75 -17.32 -22.99
CA ILE A 147 13.36 -17.10 -21.66
C ILE A 147 12.74 -15.87 -20.97
N ILE A 148 12.40 -14.84 -21.75
CA ILE A 148 12.12 -13.47 -21.30
C ILE A 148 10.71 -13.07 -21.75
N HIS A 149 9.96 -12.37 -20.89
CA HIS A 149 8.77 -11.60 -21.28
C HIS A 149 9.21 -10.25 -21.85
N HIS A 150 8.72 -9.91 -23.04
CA HIS A 150 9.11 -8.71 -23.77
C HIS A 150 7.98 -8.22 -24.68
N ASP A 151 7.30 -7.15 -24.28
CA ASP A 151 6.24 -6.51 -25.05
C ASP A 151 6.31 -4.98 -24.95
N ILE A 152 7.10 -4.38 -25.85
CA ILE A 152 7.24 -2.91 -25.96
C ILE A 152 5.91 -2.26 -26.37
N ALA A 153 5.05 -2.96 -27.11
CA ALA A 153 3.83 -2.37 -27.67
C ALA A 153 2.74 -2.16 -26.60
N ASN A 154 2.66 -3.08 -25.63
CA ASN A 154 1.65 -3.05 -24.57
C ASN A 154 2.18 -2.55 -23.20
N GLU A 155 3.44 -2.81 -22.82
CA GLU A 155 3.96 -2.40 -21.49
C GLU A 155 4.50 -0.96 -21.44
N ILE A 156 4.80 -0.32 -22.58
CA ILE A 156 5.52 0.97 -22.62
C ILE A 156 4.66 2.03 -23.33
N PRO A 157 4.50 3.25 -22.77
CA PRO A 157 3.65 4.27 -23.37
C PRO A 157 4.17 4.75 -24.73
N ALA A 158 3.27 5.04 -25.66
CA ALA A 158 3.57 5.28 -27.08
C ALA A 158 4.58 6.41 -27.37
N ASN A 159 4.77 7.35 -26.44
CA ASN A 159 5.78 8.41 -26.53
C ASN A 159 7.21 7.93 -26.21
N ALA A 160 7.37 6.80 -25.54
CA ALA A 160 8.65 6.20 -25.14
C ALA A 160 9.02 4.93 -25.95
N GLN A 161 8.03 4.29 -26.59
CA GLN A 161 8.22 3.04 -27.36
C GLN A 161 9.36 3.13 -28.39
N LYS A 162 9.44 4.23 -29.17
CA LYS A 162 10.50 4.44 -30.16
C LYS A 162 11.90 4.33 -29.55
N LEU A 163 12.15 5.06 -28.46
CA LEU A 163 13.43 5.05 -27.76
C LEU A 163 13.74 3.64 -27.20
N GLN A 164 12.74 2.91 -26.72
CA GLN A 164 12.94 1.52 -26.31
C GLN A 164 13.28 0.59 -27.50
N TYR A 165 12.61 0.72 -28.65
CA TYR A 165 12.94 -0.05 -29.86
C TYR A 165 14.35 0.27 -30.37
N LEU A 166 14.77 1.53 -30.35
CA LEU A 166 16.13 1.95 -30.70
C LEU A 166 17.18 1.31 -29.77
N VAL A 167 16.98 1.38 -28.46
CA VAL A 167 17.90 0.77 -27.48
C VAL A 167 17.85 -0.77 -27.53
N PHE A 168 16.75 -1.38 -27.94
CA PHE A 168 16.66 -2.81 -28.23
C PHE A 168 17.46 -3.22 -29.48
N VAL A 169 17.44 -2.42 -30.55
CA VAL A 169 18.30 -2.65 -31.74
C VAL A 169 19.78 -2.63 -31.37
N SER A 170 20.21 -1.66 -30.54
CA SER A 170 21.58 -1.62 -29.98
C SER A 170 21.90 -2.85 -29.13
N TRP A 171 20.96 -3.34 -28.30
CA TRP A 171 21.18 -4.56 -27.52
C TRP A 171 21.33 -5.81 -28.41
N LEU A 172 20.60 -5.91 -29.52
CA LEU A 172 20.82 -6.96 -30.53
C LEU A 172 22.14 -6.76 -31.30
N GLY A 173 22.56 -5.52 -31.53
CA GLY A 173 23.82 -5.18 -32.18
C GLY A 173 25.05 -5.62 -31.38
N ILE A 174 25.07 -5.40 -30.06
CA ILE A 174 26.17 -5.92 -29.21
C ILE A 174 26.17 -7.45 -29.11
N VAL A 175 25.01 -8.11 -29.14
CA VAL A 175 24.91 -9.58 -29.26
C VAL A 175 25.56 -10.06 -30.56
N LEU A 176 25.25 -9.42 -31.69
CA LEU A 176 25.84 -9.73 -33.01
C LEU A 176 27.36 -9.49 -33.01
N CYS A 177 27.83 -8.38 -32.46
CA CYS A 177 29.26 -8.06 -32.37
C CYS A 177 30.04 -9.11 -31.56
N LEU A 178 29.54 -9.49 -30.38
CA LEU A 178 30.18 -10.49 -29.52
C LEU A 178 30.14 -11.90 -30.12
N PHE A 179 29.04 -12.26 -30.80
CA PHE A 179 28.91 -13.53 -31.51
C PHE A 179 29.87 -13.61 -32.72
N TRP A 180 29.98 -12.54 -33.52
CA TRP A 180 30.95 -12.48 -34.62
C TRP A 180 32.40 -12.51 -34.11
N ASN A 181 32.69 -11.81 -33.01
CA ASN A 181 34.00 -11.84 -32.36
C ASN A 181 34.42 -13.27 -31.96
N PHE A 182 33.49 -14.05 -31.39
CA PHE A 182 33.71 -15.46 -31.07
C PHE A 182 34.01 -16.31 -32.33
N ILE A 183 33.25 -16.13 -33.42
CA ILE A 183 33.51 -16.81 -34.71
C ILE A 183 34.89 -16.45 -35.28
N ALA A 184 35.23 -15.16 -35.34
CA ALA A 184 36.51 -14.69 -35.89
C ALA A 184 37.71 -15.24 -35.09
N VAL A 185 37.60 -15.29 -33.76
CA VAL A 185 38.63 -15.85 -32.89
C VAL A 185 38.72 -17.39 -33.03
N ILE A 186 37.61 -18.10 -33.25
CA ILE A 186 37.64 -19.53 -33.61
C ILE A 186 38.38 -19.75 -34.93
N VAL A 187 38.12 -18.93 -35.95
CA VAL A 187 38.81 -19.01 -37.25
C VAL A 187 40.32 -18.72 -37.09
N CYS A 188 40.70 -17.80 -36.19
CA CYS A 188 42.09 -17.58 -35.81
C CYS A 188 42.71 -18.79 -35.06
N TRP A 189 41.97 -19.42 -34.15
CA TRP A 189 42.44 -20.55 -33.35
C TRP A 189 42.65 -21.81 -34.21
N ILE A 190 41.72 -22.12 -35.13
CA ILE A 190 41.84 -23.24 -36.09
C ILE A 190 43.05 -23.04 -37.03
N ARG A 191 43.48 -21.80 -37.27
CA ARG A 191 44.70 -21.47 -38.03
C ARG A 191 46.01 -21.52 -37.21
N GLY A 192 45.96 -21.90 -35.93
CA GLY A 192 47.14 -22.02 -35.05
C GLY A 192 47.32 -20.88 -34.04
N GLY A 193 46.30 -20.04 -33.81
CA GLY A 193 46.33 -19.00 -32.79
C GLY A 193 46.38 -19.51 -31.34
N ASP A 194 46.79 -18.66 -30.40
CA ASP A 194 46.85 -18.99 -28.96
C ASP A 194 45.45 -19.30 -28.41
N SER A 195 45.27 -20.46 -27.78
CA SER A 195 44.00 -20.90 -27.19
C SER A 195 43.49 -19.97 -26.08
N LYS A 196 44.37 -19.17 -25.45
CA LYS A 196 43.97 -18.11 -24.50
C LYS A 196 43.04 -17.08 -25.15
N LEU A 197 43.22 -16.78 -26.44
CA LEU A 197 42.35 -15.86 -27.18
C LEU A 197 40.94 -16.44 -27.31
N PHE A 198 40.82 -17.74 -27.64
CA PHE A 198 39.55 -18.45 -27.72
C PHE A 198 38.81 -18.46 -26.37
N PHE A 199 39.49 -18.79 -25.27
CA PHE A 199 38.87 -18.73 -23.94
C PHE A 199 38.41 -17.32 -23.57
N LEU A 200 39.21 -16.29 -23.88
CA LEU A 200 38.85 -14.90 -23.57
C LEU A 200 37.66 -14.39 -24.42
N ALA A 201 37.62 -14.72 -25.71
CA ALA A 201 36.46 -14.43 -26.56
C ALA A 201 35.19 -15.19 -26.12
N THR A 202 35.35 -16.42 -25.61
CA THR A 202 34.25 -17.20 -25.02
C THR A 202 33.71 -16.50 -23.77
N ILE A 203 34.59 -16.00 -22.90
CA ILE A 203 34.22 -15.21 -21.71
C ILE A 203 33.48 -13.91 -22.10
N TYR A 204 33.95 -13.20 -23.14
CA TYR A 204 33.27 -12.00 -23.63
C TYR A 204 31.86 -12.29 -24.17
N GLY A 205 31.65 -13.40 -24.90
CA GLY A 205 30.31 -13.82 -25.33
C GLY A 205 29.43 -14.23 -24.15
N MET A 206 29.91 -15.16 -23.33
CA MET A 206 29.15 -15.77 -22.21
C MET A 206 28.80 -14.79 -21.09
N LEU A 207 29.65 -13.80 -20.80
CA LEU A 207 29.38 -12.79 -19.78
C LEU A 207 28.85 -11.48 -20.37
N GLY A 208 29.35 -11.01 -21.51
CA GLY A 208 28.98 -9.72 -22.08
C GLY A 208 27.51 -9.61 -22.50
N ILE A 209 26.92 -10.71 -22.99
CA ILE A 209 25.52 -10.73 -23.40
C ILE A 209 24.57 -10.66 -22.17
N PRO A 210 24.69 -11.52 -21.14
CA PRO A 210 23.91 -11.35 -19.91
C PRO A 210 24.21 -10.06 -19.16
N LEU A 211 25.46 -9.59 -19.15
CA LEU A 211 25.86 -8.39 -18.42
C LEU A 211 25.31 -7.11 -19.05
N SER A 212 25.33 -6.97 -20.39
CA SER A 212 24.69 -5.84 -21.08
C SER A 212 23.17 -5.82 -20.86
N TYR A 213 22.53 -7.00 -20.93
CA TYR A 213 21.11 -7.15 -20.61
C TYR A 213 20.78 -6.69 -19.18
N LEU A 214 21.58 -7.10 -18.19
CA LEU A 214 21.35 -6.78 -16.78
C LEU A 214 21.79 -5.36 -16.36
N MET A 215 22.86 -4.81 -16.94
CA MET A 215 23.42 -3.52 -16.54
C MET A 215 22.65 -2.31 -17.08
N TRP A 216 22.20 -2.34 -18.33
CA TRP A 216 21.56 -1.17 -18.95
C TRP A 216 20.21 -1.48 -19.60
N TYR A 217 20.08 -2.57 -20.35
CA TYR A 217 18.83 -2.84 -21.09
C TYR A 217 17.62 -3.10 -20.18
N ARG A 218 17.73 -4.07 -19.26
CA ARG A 218 16.67 -4.41 -18.30
C ARG A 218 16.36 -3.28 -17.31
N PRO A 219 17.36 -2.51 -16.80
CA PRO A 219 17.08 -1.28 -16.06
C PRO A 219 16.32 -0.22 -16.86
N LEU A 220 16.64 0.00 -18.14
CA LEU A 220 15.88 0.94 -18.98
C LEU A 220 14.45 0.45 -19.24
N TYR A 221 14.27 -0.82 -19.62
CA TYR A 221 12.94 -1.40 -19.86
C TYR A 221 12.04 -1.23 -18.62
N ARG A 222 12.60 -1.46 -17.42
CA ARG A 222 11.93 -1.18 -16.15
C ARG A 222 11.67 0.31 -15.92
N ALA A 223 12.64 1.19 -16.22
CA ALA A 223 12.49 2.63 -16.10
C ALA A 223 11.37 3.18 -16.99
N MET A 224 11.24 2.68 -18.23
CA MET A 224 10.15 3.04 -19.15
C MET A 224 8.78 2.59 -18.63
N ARG A 225 8.70 1.42 -17.99
CA ARG A 225 7.46 0.86 -17.46
C ARG A 225 7.02 1.44 -16.10
N THR A 226 7.97 1.80 -15.22
CA THR A 226 7.67 2.28 -13.85
C THR A 226 8.09 3.73 -13.59
N ASP A 227 8.43 4.47 -14.66
CA ASP A 227 8.81 5.89 -14.68
C ASP A 227 9.85 6.32 -13.61
N SER A 228 10.75 5.38 -13.26
CA SER A 228 11.68 5.45 -12.13
C SER A 228 12.93 6.28 -12.46
N ALA A 229 13.06 7.43 -11.80
CA ALA A 229 14.18 8.35 -11.99
C ALA A 229 15.55 7.71 -11.70
N PHE A 230 15.64 6.87 -10.64
CA PHE A 230 16.85 6.13 -10.31
C PHE A 230 17.25 5.14 -11.41
N SER A 231 16.28 4.43 -11.97
CA SER A 231 16.51 3.43 -13.02
C SER A 231 16.99 4.07 -14.34
N PHE A 232 16.47 5.26 -14.69
CA PHE A 232 17.01 6.05 -15.81
C PHE A 232 18.45 6.52 -15.55
N GLY A 233 18.75 7.04 -14.35
CA GLY A 233 20.10 7.48 -13.99
C GLY A 233 21.14 6.35 -14.09
N TRP A 234 20.77 5.15 -13.61
CA TRP A 234 21.60 3.95 -13.73
C TRP A 234 21.81 3.51 -15.20
N PHE A 235 20.75 3.56 -16.03
CA PHE A 235 20.87 3.29 -17.47
C PHE A 235 21.93 4.18 -18.14
N PHE A 236 21.85 5.50 -17.99
CA PHE A 236 22.78 6.40 -18.68
C PHE A 236 24.24 6.17 -18.24
N LEU A 237 24.48 5.89 -16.96
CA LEU A 237 25.82 5.54 -16.45
C LEU A 237 26.36 4.26 -17.10
N CYS A 238 25.56 3.19 -17.15
CA CYS A 238 25.98 1.92 -17.73
C CYS A 238 26.04 1.93 -19.27
N TYR A 239 25.23 2.75 -19.94
CA TYR A 239 25.25 2.91 -21.39
C TYR A 239 26.49 3.69 -21.85
N MET A 240 26.95 4.69 -21.09
CA MET A 240 28.24 5.35 -21.34
C MET A 240 29.44 4.39 -21.22
N LEU A 241 29.41 3.45 -20.26
CA LEU A 241 30.42 2.39 -20.15
C LEU A 241 30.35 1.41 -21.34
N HIS A 242 29.16 1.13 -21.86
CA HIS A 242 28.97 0.30 -23.05
C HIS A 242 29.50 0.98 -24.33
N ILE A 243 29.27 2.29 -24.51
CA ILE A 243 29.87 3.07 -25.62
C ILE A 243 31.40 3.04 -25.52
N ALA A 244 31.96 3.26 -24.33
CA ALA A 244 33.40 3.20 -24.10
C ALA A 244 33.98 1.81 -24.41
N PHE A 245 33.26 0.73 -24.08
CA PHE A 245 33.64 -0.64 -24.46
C PHE A 245 33.62 -0.85 -25.98
N CYS A 246 32.60 -0.35 -26.70
CA CYS A 246 32.52 -0.52 -28.16
C CYS A 246 33.63 0.24 -28.88
N VAL A 247 33.96 1.46 -28.45
CA VAL A 247 35.12 2.22 -28.94
C VAL A 247 36.43 1.47 -28.66
N PHE A 248 36.59 0.91 -27.45
CA PHE A 248 37.77 0.12 -27.10
C PHE A 248 37.89 -1.16 -27.95
N ALA A 249 36.78 -1.85 -28.21
CA ALA A 249 36.73 -3.05 -29.04
C ALA A 249 36.99 -2.76 -30.53
N ALA A 250 36.46 -1.65 -31.07
CA ALA A 250 36.73 -1.20 -32.44
C ALA A 250 38.23 -0.85 -32.65
N ILE A 251 38.89 -0.27 -31.65
CA ILE A 251 40.34 0.01 -31.72
C ILE A 251 41.17 -1.27 -31.48
N ALA A 252 40.77 -2.10 -30.52
CA ALA A 252 41.51 -3.26 -29.98
C ALA A 252 42.99 -2.94 -29.66
N PRO A 253 43.27 -1.97 -28.76
CA PRO A 253 44.64 -1.59 -28.43
C PRO A 253 45.39 -2.77 -27.76
N PRO A 254 46.70 -2.96 -28.02
CA PRO A 254 47.44 -4.19 -27.69
C PRO A 254 47.74 -4.42 -26.19
N VAL A 255 47.01 -3.75 -25.29
CA VAL A 255 47.16 -3.80 -23.83
C VAL A 255 46.81 -5.17 -23.25
N ILE A 256 45.80 -5.84 -23.81
CA ILE A 256 45.28 -7.12 -23.33
C ILE A 256 45.51 -8.18 -24.42
N PHE A 257 46.38 -9.16 -24.14
CA PHE A 257 46.76 -10.26 -25.05
C PHE A 257 47.05 -9.83 -26.50
N ARG A 258 47.88 -8.77 -26.68
CA ARG A 258 48.21 -8.14 -27.97
C ARG A 258 47.00 -7.63 -28.78
N GLY A 259 45.83 -7.46 -28.16
CA GLY A 259 44.61 -6.99 -28.83
C GLY A 259 43.85 -8.06 -29.63
N LYS A 260 44.48 -9.19 -30.01
CA LYS A 260 43.87 -10.22 -30.90
C LYS A 260 42.62 -10.94 -30.34
N SER A 261 42.21 -10.66 -29.10
CA SER A 261 40.96 -11.18 -28.49
C SER A 261 39.71 -10.40 -28.85
N LEU A 262 39.86 -9.19 -29.42
CA LEU A 262 38.78 -8.37 -29.96
C LEU A 262 39.05 -8.06 -31.44
N THR A 263 38.00 -8.13 -32.26
CA THR A 263 38.05 -7.85 -33.70
C THR A 263 38.09 -6.35 -34.00
N GLY A 264 39.06 -5.62 -33.45
CA GLY A 264 39.30 -4.21 -33.76
C GLY A 264 40.33 -4.01 -34.87
N ILE A 265 40.45 -2.78 -35.37
CA ILE A 265 41.28 -2.44 -36.53
C ILE A 265 42.76 -2.79 -36.36
N LEU A 266 43.34 -2.61 -35.17
CA LEU A 266 44.75 -2.93 -34.92
C LEU A 266 44.99 -4.45 -34.97
N ALA A 267 44.09 -5.24 -34.39
CA ALA A 267 44.13 -6.70 -34.46
C ALA A 267 43.85 -7.22 -35.89
N ALA A 268 43.00 -6.54 -36.66
CA ALA A 268 42.72 -6.86 -38.05
C ALA A 268 43.95 -6.67 -38.94
N ILE A 269 44.65 -5.53 -38.85
CA ILE A 269 45.86 -5.23 -39.64
C ILE A 269 46.99 -6.21 -39.34
N ASP A 270 47.26 -6.46 -38.05
CA ASP A 270 48.30 -7.38 -37.61
C ASP A 270 48.02 -8.82 -38.10
N THR A 271 46.78 -9.28 -37.97
CA THR A 271 46.40 -10.67 -38.34
C THR A 271 46.11 -10.84 -39.84
N PHE A 272 45.83 -9.77 -40.59
CA PHE A 272 45.78 -9.80 -42.05
C PHE A 272 47.16 -10.05 -42.66
N SER A 273 48.22 -9.54 -42.01
CA SER A 273 49.61 -9.74 -42.40
C SER A 273 50.06 -11.20 -42.19
N ASP A 274 49.58 -11.85 -41.12
CA ASP A 274 49.77 -13.29 -40.89
C ASP A 274 48.94 -14.12 -41.89
N HIS A 275 47.62 -13.89 -41.92
CA HIS A 275 46.64 -14.72 -42.62
C HIS A 275 45.46 -13.86 -43.15
N ALA A 276 45.51 -13.49 -44.42
CA ALA A 276 44.49 -12.64 -45.07
C ALA A 276 43.02 -13.03 -44.78
N ILE A 277 42.68 -14.33 -44.78
CA ILE A 277 41.32 -14.82 -44.45
C ILE A 277 40.93 -14.48 -43.00
N VAL A 278 41.83 -14.64 -42.04
CA VAL A 278 41.56 -14.29 -40.63
C VAL A 278 41.43 -12.77 -40.48
N GLY A 279 42.31 -12.02 -41.15
CA GLY A 279 42.22 -10.56 -41.22
C GLY A 279 40.87 -10.07 -41.77
N ILE A 280 40.33 -10.69 -42.81
CA ILE A 280 38.99 -10.36 -43.36
C ILE A 280 37.89 -10.56 -42.31
N PHE A 281 37.90 -11.67 -41.57
CA PHE A 281 36.93 -11.90 -40.47
C PHE A 281 37.05 -10.84 -39.36
N TYR A 282 38.27 -10.40 -39.05
CA TYR A 282 38.51 -9.31 -38.09
C TYR A 282 38.06 -7.94 -38.62
N PHE A 283 38.23 -7.64 -39.92
CA PHE A 283 37.71 -6.41 -40.54
C PHE A 283 36.17 -6.35 -40.55
N VAL A 284 35.48 -7.48 -40.74
CA VAL A 284 34.02 -7.55 -40.59
C VAL A 284 33.60 -7.26 -39.15
N GLY A 285 34.30 -7.83 -38.16
CA GLY A 285 34.05 -7.55 -36.75
C GLY A 285 34.31 -6.09 -36.37
N PHE A 286 35.34 -5.47 -36.94
CA PHE A 286 35.64 -4.05 -36.77
C PHE A 286 34.51 -3.18 -37.33
N ALA A 287 34.00 -3.50 -38.52
CA ALA A 287 32.87 -2.79 -39.12
C ALA A 287 31.60 -2.89 -38.25
N LEU A 288 31.34 -4.06 -37.64
CA LEU A 288 30.23 -4.25 -36.70
C LEU A 288 30.39 -3.39 -35.43
N PHE A 289 31.56 -3.42 -34.76
CA PHE A 289 31.80 -2.57 -33.58
C PHE A 289 31.77 -1.06 -33.90
N CYS A 290 32.22 -0.65 -35.09
CA CYS A 290 32.06 0.74 -35.54
C CYS A 290 30.59 1.12 -35.78
N LEU A 291 29.80 0.23 -36.40
CA LEU A 291 28.37 0.47 -36.61
C LEU A 291 27.62 0.59 -35.27
N GLU A 292 27.88 -0.30 -34.32
CA GLU A 292 27.29 -0.23 -32.97
C GLU A 292 27.72 1.05 -32.23
N THR A 293 28.98 1.47 -32.39
CA THR A 293 29.48 2.74 -31.83
C THR A 293 28.75 3.95 -32.42
N LEU A 294 28.43 3.94 -33.73
CA LEU A 294 27.69 5.04 -34.37
C LEU A 294 26.22 5.06 -33.91
N VAL A 295 25.56 3.90 -33.92
CA VAL A 295 24.16 3.72 -33.52
C VAL A 295 23.95 4.13 -32.05
N THR A 296 24.81 3.67 -31.13
CA THR A 296 24.76 4.06 -29.70
C THR A 296 24.99 5.57 -29.49
N CYS A 297 25.88 6.20 -30.27
CA CYS A 297 26.08 7.66 -30.22
C CYS A 297 24.86 8.43 -30.74
N GLU A 298 24.24 7.99 -31.84
CA GLU A 298 23.05 8.62 -32.41
C GLU A 298 21.85 8.51 -31.45
N HIS A 299 21.66 7.36 -30.80
CA HIS A 299 20.65 7.19 -29.75
C HIS A 299 20.84 8.18 -28.60
N LEU A 300 22.07 8.37 -28.12
CA LEU A 300 22.39 9.31 -27.04
C LEU A 300 22.15 10.78 -27.45
N GLY A 301 22.42 11.11 -28.71
CA GLY A 301 22.20 12.45 -29.29
C GLY A 301 20.75 12.74 -29.73
N SER A 302 19.85 11.75 -29.71
CA SER A 302 18.47 11.92 -30.14
C SER A 302 17.68 12.88 -29.22
N SER A 303 16.75 13.65 -29.81
CA SER A 303 15.89 14.56 -29.04
C SER A 303 15.01 13.85 -28.01
N GLU A 304 14.59 12.62 -28.30
CA GLU A 304 13.81 11.79 -27.37
C GLU A 304 14.68 11.41 -26.14
N SER A 305 15.93 10.96 -26.33
CA SER A 305 16.89 10.73 -25.24
C SER A 305 17.19 11.99 -24.43
N ILE A 306 17.40 13.14 -25.09
CA ILE A 306 17.70 14.41 -24.43
C ILE A 306 16.51 14.86 -23.57
N HIS A 307 15.28 14.73 -24.05
CA HIS A 307 14.09 15.05 -23.27
C HIS A 307 13.87 14.08 -22.09
N VAL A 308 14.12 12.78 -22.27
CA VAL A 308 14.07 11.80 -21.15
C VAL A 308 15.14 12.09 -20.10
N PHE A 309 16.36 12.45 -20.51
CA PHE A 309 17.43 12.86 -19.61
C PHE A 309 17.06 14.15 -18.84
N GLN A 310 16.59 15.19 -19.53
CA GLN A 310 16.13 16.44 -18.90
C GLN A 310 14.97 16.21 -17.92
N ARG A 311 13.96 15.42 -18.30
CA ARG A 311 12.83 15.04 -17.44
C ARG A 311 13.30 14.26 -16.20
N THR A 312 14.29 13.39 -16.36
CA THR A 312 14.92 12.64 -15.26
C THR A 312 15.66 13.57 -14.29
N GLN A 313 16.47 14.51 -14.80
CA GLN A 313 17.18 15.49 -13.97
C GLN A 313 16.20 16.38 -13.16
N VAL A 314 15.11 16.83 -13.78
CA VAL A 314 14.07 17.61 -13.10
C VAL A 314 13.36 16.79 -12.02
N LYS A 315 13.01 15.52 -12.30
CA LYS A 315 12.43 14.59 -11.32
C LYS A 315 13.34 14.38 -10.11
N TRP A 316 14.60 14.01 -10.32
CA TRP A 316 15.59 13.82 -9.25
C TRP A 316 15.71 15.07 -8.37
N ALA A 317 15.78 16.26 -8.98
CA ALA A 317 15.84 17.52 -8.24
C ALA A 317 14.58 17.77 -7.40
N MET A 318 13.39 17.44 -7.91
CA MET A 318 12.13 17.54 -7.16
C MET A 318 12.07 16.52 -6.01
N GLU A 319 12.46 15.27 -6.25
CA GLU A 319 12.48 14.20 -5.25
C GLU A 319 13.46 14.50 -4.10
N GLU A 320 14.67 15.03 -4.39
CA GLU A 320 15.62 15.41 -3.34
C GLU A 320 15.17 16.67 -2.56
N ILE A 321 14.49 17.63 -3.21
CA ILE A 321 13.95 18.82 -2.55
C ILE A 321 12.80 18.47 -1.60
N LEU A 322 11.93 17.53 -1.98
CA LEU A 322 10.81 17.07 -1.13
C LEU A 322 11.29 16.43 0.19
N GLN A 323 12.54 15.97 0.28
CA GLN A 323 13.12 15.43 1.52
C GLN A 323 13.84 16.47 2.40
N LYS A 324 14.06 17.72 1.95
CA LYS A 324 14.86 18.73 2.69
C LYS A 324 14.27 20.15 2.61
N PRO A 325 13.25 20.48 3.40
CA PRO A 325 12.55 21.77 3.33
C PRO A 325 13.30 22.91 4.07
N THR A 326 14.54 23.25 3.67
CA THR A 326 15.27 24.40 4.24
C THR A 326 16.00 25.28 3.22
N SER A 327 15.69 26.58 3.30
CA SER A 327 16.32 27.76 2.69
C SER A 327 15.84 28.26 1.31
N HIS A 328 15.52 29.55 1.29
CA HIS A 328 14.91 30.30 0.18
C HIS A 328 15.85 30.52 -1.03
N GLN A 329 17.14 30.14 -0.92
CA GLN A 329 18.14 30.31 -1.98
C GLN A 329 17.99 29.27 -3.09
N TYR A 330 17.56 28.04 -2.78
CA TYR A 330 17.39 26.98 -3.78
C TYR A 330 16.30 27.33 -4.81
N TYR A 331 15.19 27.95 -4.38
CA TYR A 331 14.12 28.40 -5.29
C TYR A 331 14.61 29.43 -6.32
N LEU A 332 15.48 30.37 -5.91
CA LEU A 332 16.07 31.34 -6.84
C LEU A 332 17.05 30.66 -7.83
N PHE A 333 17.83 29.69 -7.36
CA PHE A 333 18.70 28.90 -8.24
C PHE A 333 17.90 28.09 -9.27
N LEU A 334 16.78 27.48 -8.85
CA LEU A 334 15.88 26.73 -9.72
C LEU A 334 15.17 27.62 -10.75
N LEU A 335 14.71 28.81 -10.36
CA LEU A 335 14.15 29.79 -11.30
C LEU A 335 15.20 30.22 -12.34
N GLN A 336 16.45 30.45 -11.92
CA GLN A 336 17.55 30.78 -12.82
C GLN A 336 17.86 29.61 -13.80
N PHE A 337 17.86 28.38 -13.30
CA PHE A 337 18.15 27.18 -14.09
C PHE A 337 17.02 26.83 -15.07
N CYS A 338 15.76 26.90 -14.64
CA CYS A 338 14.59 26.71 -15.51
C CYS A 338 14.44 27.84 -16.55
N ALA A 339 14.87 29.07 -16.25
CA ALA A 339 14.96 30.13 -17.24
C ALA A 339 16.06 29.85 -18.28
N TYR A 340 17.23 29.37 -17.86
CA TYR A 340 18.33 28.98 -18.76
C TYR A 340 17.94 27.81 -19.69
N MET A 341 17.23 26.80 -19.15
CA MET A 341 16.71 25.66 -19.92
C MET A 341 15.51 26.01 -20.83
N ARG A 342 14.96 27.23 -20.74
CA ARG A 342 13.93 27.77 -21.65
C ARG A 342 14.50 28.62 -22.80
N GLY A 343 15.73 28.35 -23.21
CA GLY A 343 16.28 28.86 -24.48
C GLY A 343 15.34 28.57 -25.66
N PRO A 344 15.23 29.46 -26.66
CA PRO A 344 14.10 29.49 -27.57
C PRO A 344 14.04 28.28 -28.50
N ILE A 345 12.94 27.52 -28.40
CA ILE A 345 12.51 26.57 -29.43
C ILE A 345 11.95 27.40 -30.61
N GLY A 346 12.80 27.68 -31.60
CA GLY A 346 12.48 28.57 -32.73
C GLY A 346 13.00 28.08 -34.09
N ASP A 347 12.06 27.70 -34.96
CA ASP A 347 12.16 27.44 -36.41
C ASP A 347 13.40 26.67 -36.95
N VAL A 348 13.20 25.38 -37.24
CA VAL A 348 14.15 24.51 -37.95
C VAL A 348 14.16 24.82 -39.46
N ARG A 349 14.52 26.05 -39.86
CA ARG A 349 14.69 26.39 -41.29
C ARG A 349 15.76 27.44 -41.64
N ARG A 350 16.61 27.92 -40.74
CA ARG A 350 17.73 28.79 -41.19
C ARG A 350 18.98 28.89 -40.31
N GLU A 351 19.77 27.81 -40.20
CA GLU A 351 21.21 27.98 -39.93
C GLU A 351 22.07 26.86 -40.55
N ARG A 352 22.61 27.14 -41.74
CA ARG A 352 23.67 26.34 -42.39
C ARG A 352 24.91 27.24 -42.49
N LYS A 353 25.97 26.90 -41.74
CA LYS A 353 27.20 27.66 -41.43
C LYS A 353 27.14 28.49 -40.13
N LEU A 354 27.68 27.95 -39.05
CA LEU A 354 28.82 28.56 -38.34
C LEU A 354 29.65 27.48 -37.60
N ASN A 355 30.88 27.81 -37.19
CA ASN A 355 31.92 26.81 -36.90
C ASN A 355 32.08 26.42 -35.42
N SER A 356 32.12 25.11 -35.18
CA SER A 356 33.20 24.34 -34.48
C SER A 356 33.76 24.75 -33.09
N HIS A 357 33.37 25.88 -32.47
CA HIS A 357 34.06 26.42 -31.28
C HIS A 357 33.29 26.37 -29.96
N HIS A 358 32.02 25.95 -29.94
CA HIS A 358 31.24 25.90 -28.69
C HIS A 358 31.56 24.71 -27.78
N SER A 359 31.94 23.56 -28.32
CA SER A 359 32.13 22.31 -27.56
C SER A 359 33.30 22.36 -26.58
N LEU A 360 34.39 23.06 -26.94
CA LEU A 360 35.61 23.13 -26.13
C LEU A 360 35.51 24.12 -24.97
N ASN A 361 34.78 25.22 -25.12
CA ASN A 361 34.62 26.21 -24.05
C ASN A 361 33.82 25.64 -22.87
N LEU A 362 32.79 24.81 -23.15
CA LEU A 362 31.95 24.22 -22.11
C LEU A 362 32.75 23.31 -21.15
N LEU A 363 33.71 22.56 -21.68
CA LEU A 363 34.58 21.68 -20.88
C LEU A 363 35.60 22.48 -20.05
N LEU A 364 36.09 23.61 -20.58
CA LEU A 364 37.09 24.45 -19.91
C LEU A 364 36.49 25.27 -18.76
N SER A 365 35.23 25.70 -18.88
CA SER A 365 34.52 26.46 -17.84
C SER A 365 34.29 25.68 -16.54
N LEU A 366 34.21 24.35 -16.59
CA LEU A 366 33.96 23.49 -15.42
C LEU A 366 35.22 23.18 -14.59
N LEU A 367 36.43 23.42 -15.12
CA LEU A 367 37.69 23.01 -14.49
C LEU A 367 38.49 24.13 -13.82
N LEU A 368 38.07 25.41 -13.94
CA LEU A 368 38.87 26.56 -13.48
C LEU A 368 38.07 27.60 -12.67
N ILE A 369 37.69 27.24 -11.44
CA ILE A 369 37.31 28.22 -10.41
C ILE A 369 38.29 28.13 -9.22
N LYS A 370 39.33 28.96 -9.26
CA LYS A 370 40.14 29.32 -8.08
C LYS A 370 39.66 30.66 -7.52
N PRO A 371 39.51 30.81 -6.19
CA PRO A 371 39.24 32.11 -5.60
C PRO A 371 40.51 32.98 -5.59
N GLN A 372 40.45 34.16 -6.19
CA GLN A 372 41.42 35.23 -5.95
C GLN A 372 40.75 36.61 -5.90
N SER A 373 41.54 37.61 -5.49
CA SER A 373 41.10 38.80 -4.78
C SER A 373 41.52 40.10 -5.47
N LYS A 374 41.07 41.24 -4.90
CA LYS A 374 41.49 42.63 -5.18
C LYS A 374 41.00 43.18 -6.53
N GLY A 375 39.89 43.92 -6.47
CA GLY A 375 39.41 44.76 -7.58
C GLY A 375 40.13 46.11 -7.70
N LEU A 376 39.55 47.06 -8.44
CA LEU A 376 40.09 48.41 -8.60
C LEU A 376 39.00 49.51 -8.65
N LYS A 377 39.45 50.74 -8.39
CA LYS A 377 38.78 52.05 -8.47
C LYS A 377 37.92 52.22 -9.76
N GLY A 378 36.85 53.01 -9.81
CA GLY A 378 36.29 53.98 -8.85
C GLY A 378 35.86 55.30 -9.54
N ARG A 379 35.44 56.31 -8.76
CA ARG A 379 34.88 57.67 -9.13
C ARG A 379 33.32 57.71 -9.19
N ARG A 380 32.64 58.79 -8.77
CA ARG A 380 33.03 60.01 -8.01
C ARG A 380 31.78 60.74 -7.43
N ARG A 381 32.03 61.77 -6.60
CA ARG A 381 31.10 62.75 -5.96
C ARG A 381 30.42 62.22 -4.67
N ALA A 382 30.33 62.98 -3.57
CA ALA A 382 31.00 64.24 -3.19
C ALA A 382 31.02 64.45 -1.65
N ALA A 383 31.77 65.46 -1.18
CA ALA A 383 31.60 66.23 0.07
C ALA A 383 31.14 65.49 1.36
N SER A 384 32.04 65.15 2.29
CA SER A 384 32.43 65.99 3.45
C SER A 384 31.26 66.35 4.40
N SER A 385 31.08 65.71 5.55
CA SER A 385 31.93 65.77 6.77
C SER A 385 31.86 67.11 7.53
N SER A 386 31.13 67.16 8.65
CA SER A 386 31.71 67.09 10.01
C SER A 386 30.66 67.34 11.12
N ARG A 387 30.97 66.90 12.35
CA ARG A 387 30.28 67.15 13.65
C ARG A 387 28.93 66.48 13.93
N GLU A 388 28.59 66.13 15.18
CA GLU A 388 29.44 65.68 16.33
C GLU A 388 28.57 64.95 17.39
N LYS A 389 29.10 63.90 18.03
CA LYS A 389 28.70 63.28 19.33
C LYS A 389 27.20 63.26 19.73
N GLY A 390 26.60 62.06 19.76
CA GLY A 390 25.30 61.84 20.43
C GLY A 390 24.85 60.39 20.54
N GLN A 391 25.27 59.69 21.61
CA GLN A 391 24.72 58.44 22.18
C GLN A 391 23.97 57.41 21.27
N ARG A 392 24.45 56.16 21.24
CA ARG A 392 23.85 55.05 22.04
C ARG A 392 24.66 53.75 22.00
N GLN A 393 24.35 52.87 22.95
CA GLN A 393 25.11 51.69 23.37
C GLN A 393 24.46 50.39 22.82
N LEU A 394 25.24 49.31 22.88
CA LEU A 394 24.87 47.88 22.85
C LEU A 394 24.92 47.16 21.48
N ALA A 395 25.85 46.21 21.42
CA ALA A 395 25.98 45.13 20.45
C ALA A 395 26.81 44.00 21.09
N LYS A 396 26.85 42.82 20.45
CA LYS A 396 27.64 41.61 20.81
C LYS A 396 27.05 40.78 21.96
N MET A 397 27.14 39.44 21.96
CA MET A 397 27.71 38.48 20.98
C MET A 397 27.20 37.05 21.28
N ALA A 398 27.22 36.15 20.28
CA ALA A 398 27.84 34.81 20.39
C ALA A 398 27.57 33.91 19.15
N ILE A 399 28.61 33.55 18.39
CA ILE A 399 28.83 32.21 17.79
C ILE A 399 30.36 32.02 17.66
N SER A 400 30.92 30.92 18.16
CA SER A 400 32.08 30.21 17.57
C SER A 400 32.25 28.82 18.22
N SER A 401 32.99 27.93 17.56
CA SER A 401 33.24 26.52 17.93
C SER A 401 34.75 26.23 17.98
N LEU A 402 35.19 25.14 18.65
CA LEU A 402 36.12 24.13 18.10
C LEU A 402 36.40 22.94 19.04
N HIS A 403 37.04 21.89 18.49
CA HIS A 403 37.23 20.54 19.06
C HIS A 403 38.52 20.36 19.90
N ALA A 404 38.55 19.32 20.76
CA ALA A 404 39.74 18.49 21.08
C ALA A 404 39.32 17.11 21.67
N THR A 405 40.20 16.09 21.62
CA THR A 405 39.89 14.69 22.02
C THR A 405 41.05 13.94 22.70
N THR A 406 40.84 13.41 23.91
CA THR A 406 41.63 12.35 24.62
C THR A 406 40.94 12.03 25.99
N SER A 407 41.13 10.92 26.71
CA SER A 407 41.35 9.48 26.36
C SER A 407 41.45 8.61 27.65
N LEU A 408 40.69 7.49 27.75
CA LEU A 408 40.85 6.37 28.74
C LEU A 408 40.67 6.74 30.25
N HIS A 409 40.17 5.92 31.18
CA HIS A 409 40.37 4.47 31.39
C HIS A 409 39.29 3.81 32.31
N SER A 410 38.61 2.75 31.84
CA SER A 410 38.13 1.55 32.58
C SER A 410 37.17 1.73 33.82
N PRO A 411 36.80 0.68 34.61
CA PRO A 411 35.44 0.12 34.48
C PRO A 411 34.67 -0.24 35.78
N CYS A 412 33.34 -0.45 35.69
CA CYS A 412 32.63 -1.37 36.59
C CYS A 412 31.32 -1.91 35.97
N THR A 413 30.88 -3.08 36.42
CA THR A 413 29.63 -3.76 35.99
C THR A 413 28.64 -3.84 37.15
N THR A 414 27.33 -3.71 36.87
CA THR A 414 26.25 -4.52 37.50
C THR A 414 24.89 -4.24 36.85
N ASN A 415 24.00 -5.24 36.86
CA ASN A 415 22.59 -5.08 36.52
C ASN A 415 21.78 -4.69 37.78
N THR A 416 20.78 -3.80 37.65
CA THR A 416 19.38 -4.08 38.07
C THR A 416 18.37 -2.97 37.70
N SER A 417 17.22 -3.41 37.19
CA SER A 417 15.84 -2.88 37.27
C SER A 417 15.51 -1.42 37.65
N PHE A 418 14.53 -0.86 36.91
CA PHE A 418 13.44 0.04 37.38
C PHE A 418 13.79 1.44 37.95
N ARG A 419 13.48 2.51 37.18
CA ARG A 419 12.24 3.33 37.37
C ARG A 419 12.10 4.48 36.35
N GLN A 420 10.93 5.12 36.40
CA GLN A 420 10.45 6.22 35.54
C GLN A 420 11.41 7.41 35.41
N ASN A 421 11.45 8.04 34.23
CA ASN A 421 12.09 9.34 34.01
C ASN A 421 11.33 10.45 34.75
N GLN A 422 11.76 10.82 35.97
CA GLN A 422 11.45 12.12 36.56
C GLN A 422 12.64 13.08 36.35
N VAL A 423 12.43 14.14 35.57
CA VAL A 423 13.41 15.23 35.42
C VAL A 423 13.21 16.24 36.55
N ILE A 424 14.04 16.16 37.59
CA ILE A 424 14.00 17.10 38.72
C ILE A 424 14.89 18.32 38.43
N LEU A 425 14.26 19.45 38.11
CA LEU A 425 14.94 20.73 37.91
C LEU A 425 15.18 21.44 39.26
N PHE A 426 16.42 21.41 39.75
CA PHE A 426 16.85 22.17 40.92
C PHE A 426 17.16 23.64 40.57
N THR A 427 16.32 24.57 40.99
CA THR A 427 16.63 26.01 40.92
C THR A 427 17.52 26.42 42.09
N THR A 428 18.77 26.82 41.84
CA THR A 428 19.65 27.38 42.88
C THR A 428 19.21 28.81 43.23
N ARG A 429 18.79 29.05 44.47
CA ARG A 429 18.49 30.41 44.98
C ARG A 429 19.52 30.84 46.02
N SER A 430 20.08 32.03 45.83
CA SER A 430 21.16 32.57 46.64
C SER A 430 20.74 32.89 48.08
N SER A 431 21.73 32.88 48.98
CA SER A 431 21.60 33.03 50.43
C SER A 431 21.11 34.42 50.87
N ARG A 432 20.21 34.45 51.87
CA ARG A 432 20.20 35.45 52.94
C ARG A 432 19.47 34.92 54.19
N ARG A 433 19.87 35.44 55.36
CA ARG A 433 19.37 35.03 56.69
C ARG A 433 17.96 35.58 56.96
N GLY A 434 17.12 34.83 57.69
CA GLY A 434 15.82 35.29 58.20
C GLY A 434 15.20 34.28 59.16
N SER A 435 14.57 34.76 60.25
CA SER A 435 14.08 33.92 61.36
C SER A 435 12.63 33.43 61.18
N THR A 436 12.15 32.67 62.17
CA THR A 436 10.76 32.29 62.50
C THR A 436 10.07 31.18 61.71
N ARG A 437 9.25 30.40 62.44
CA ARG A 437 8.38 29.31 61.96
C ARG A 437 7.08 29.89 61.41
N HIS A 438 6.55 29.30 60.34
CA HIS A 438 5.11 29.00 60.18
C HIS A 438 4.94 27.81 59.22
N GLY A 439 3.86 27.05 59.35
CA GLY A 439 3.58 25.89 58.51
C GLY A 439 2.98 26.30 57.16
N GLY A 440 3.75 26.17 56.08
CA GLY A 440 3.25 26.32 54.71
C GLY A 440 3.09 24.96 54.03
N ALA A 441 1.92 24.67 53.48
CA ALA A 441 1.69 23.45 52.71
C ALA A 441 2.58 23.44 51.46
N ARG A 442 3.29 22.33 51.21
CA ARG A 442 4.02 22.13 49.96
C ARG A 442 3.04 21.73 48.86
N THR A 443 2.45 22.71 48.19
CA THR A 443 1.76 22.51 46.91
C THR A 443 2.76 21.96 45.89
N CYS A 444 2.74 20.65 45.69
CA CYS A 444 3.48 20.01 44.61
C CYS A 444 2.79 20.38 43.29
N PHE A 445 3.35 21.35 42.56
CA PHE A 445 2.93 21.62 41.19
C PHE A 445 3.37 20.45 40.31
N GLN A 446 2.50 19.45 40.20
CA GLN A 446 2.62 18.39 39.22
C GLN A 446 2.41 19.02 37.84
N VAL A 447 3.51 19.39 37.18
CA VAL A 447 3.50 19.70 35.76
C VAL A 447 3.32 18.38 35.02
N SER A 448 2.06 17.98 34.82
CA SER A 448 1.75 17.13 33.68
C SER A 448 2.12 17.92 32.43
N CYS A 449 3.00 17.36 31.60
CA CYS A 449 2.90 17.62 30.17
C CYS A 449 1.47 17.27 29.79
N SER A 450 0.77 18.16 29.08
CA SER A 450 -0.58 17.86 28.60
C SER A 450 -0.47 16.63 27.70
N ALA A 451 -1.00 15.49 28.17
CA ALA A 451 -1.21 14.36 27.29
C ALA A 451 -2.31 14.78 26.31
N ASP A 452 -2.01 14.73 25.01
CA ASP A 452 -3.02 15.01 23.99
C ASP A 452 -4.18 14.04 24.20
N LYS A 453 -5.35 14.58 24.58
CA LYS A 453 -6.55 13.75 24.80
C LYS A 453 -6.84 12.98 23.51
N PRO A 454 -7.21 11.70 23.57
CA PRO A 454 -7.54 10.95 22.36
C PRO A 454 -8.69 11.58 21.57
N VAL A 455 -8.77 11.23 20.30
CA VAL A 455 -9.97 11.40 19.46
C VAL A 455 -10.63 10.04 19.33
N VAL A 456 -11.91 9.94 19.64
CA VAL A 456 -12.66 8.67 19.70
C VAL A 456 -13.54 8.50 18.48
N ILE A 457 -13.45 7.36 17.80
CA ILE A 457 -14.17 7.04 16.56
C ILE A 457 -15.02 5.79 16.77
N GLY A 458 -16.30 5.84 16.39
CA GLY A 458 -17.19 4.67 16.42
C GLY A 458 -17.37 4.06 15.03
N LEU A 459 -17.29 2.72 14.92
CA LEU A 459 -17.62 1.96 13.71
C LEU A 459 -18.70 0.90 14.00
N ALA A 460 -19.95 1.18 13.66
CA ALA A 460 -21.01 0.18 13.67
C ALA A 460 -20.98 -0.63 12.36
N ALA A 461 -20.88 -1.95 12.49
CA ALA A 461 -20.77 -2.85 11.34
C ALA A 461 -21.00 -4.31 11.74
N ASP A 462 -21.74 -5.06 10.91
CA ASP A 462 -22.13 -6.46 11.17
C ASP A 462 -20.93 -7.43 11.19
N SER A 463 -21.12 -8.65 11.67
CA SER A 463 -20.20 -9.77 11.46
C SER A 463 -20.02 -10.06 9.95
N GLY A 464 -18.83 -10.49 9.53
CA GLY A 464 -18.53 -10.84 8.13
C GLY A 464 -18.50 -9.70 7.10
N CYS A 465 -19.10 -8.53 7.37
CA CYS A 465 -19.35 -7.45 6.38
C CYS A 465 -18.12 -6.69 5.83
N GLY A 466 -16.90 -7.13 6.14
CA GLY A 466 -15.66 -6.44 5.74
C GLY A 466 -15.07 -5.47 6.76
N LYS A 467 -15.54 -5.44 8.02
CA LYS A 467 -14.96 -4.68 9.15
C LYS A 467 -13.42 -4.60 9.11
N SER A 468 -12.77 -5.76 9.15
CA SER A 468 -11.31 -5.87 9.19
C SER A 468 -10.62 -5.29 7.95
N THR A 469 -11.27 -5.28 6.79
CA THR A 469 -10.77 -4.64 5.56
C THR A 469 -10.80 -3.12 5.70
N PHE A 470 -11.92 -2.57 6.16
CA PHE A 470 -12.07 -1.13 6.41
C PHE A 470 -11.04 -0.68 7.46
N MET A 471 -10.87 -1.42 8.56
CA MET A 471 -9.95 -1.02 9.63
C MET A 471 -8.47 -1.11 9.23
N ARG A 472 -8.10 -2.03 8.33
CA ARG A 472 -6.78 -2.02 7.69
C ARG A 472 -6.58 -0.83 6.73
N ARG A 473 -7.61 -0.41 5.98
CA ARG A 473 -7.54 0.84 5.17
C ARG A 473 -7.41 2.09 6.05
N LEU A 474 -8.22 2.19 7.11
CA LEU A 474 -8.24 3.30 8.06
C LEU A 474 -6.90 3.44 8.80
N THR A 475 -6.38 2.36 9.39
CA THR A 475 -5.07 2.39 10.06
C THR A 475 -3.93 2.73 9.09
N SER A 476 -3.98 2.24 7.84
CA SER A 476 -3.02 2.61 6.79
C SER A 476 -3.06 4.09 6.36
N VAL A 477 -4.13 4.85 6.68
CA VAL A 477 -4.17 6.30 6.46
C VAL A 477 -3.51 7.07 7.61
N PHE A 478 -3.64 6.59 8.85
CA PHE A 478 -3.07 7.25 10.04
C PHE A 478 -1.60 6.95 10.26
N GLY A 479 -1.15 5.72 9.96
CA GLY A 479 0.23 5.31 10.09
C GLY A 479 0.41 3.91 10.70
N GLY A 480 1.59 3.35 10.47
CA GLY A 480 2.00 2.05 11.00
C GLY A 480 1.28 0.85 10.37
N ALA A 481 1.61 -0.34 10.91
CA ALA A 481 0.79 -1.53 10.81
C ALA A 481 0.14 -1.73 12.18
N ALA A 482 -1.14 -2.11 12.22
CA ALA A 482 -1.83 -2.41 13.47
C ALA A 482 -1.58 -3.88 13.83
N GLU A 483 -0.92 -4.12 14.97
CA GLU A 483 -0.50 -5.44 15.44
C GLU A 483 -1.18 -5.79 16.78
N PRO A 484 -1.48 -7.07 17.06
CA PRO A 484 -1.97 -7.49 18.38
C PRO A 484 -0.99 -7.16 19.52
N PRO A 485 -1.48 -6.98 20.77
CA PRO A 485 -0.66 -6.61 21.92
C PRO A 485 0.49 -7.61 22.18
N LYS A 486 1.72 -7.12 22.09
CA LYS A 486 2.94 -7.94 22.13
C LYS A 486 3.17 -8.58 23.50
N GLY A 487 2.93 -9.89 23.58
CA GLY A 487 3.02 -10.68 24.81
C GLY A 487 1.71 -10.74 25.62
N GLY A 488 0.61 -10.24 25.07
CA GLY A 488 -0.74 -10.43 25.62
C GLY A 488 -1.35 -11.80 25.28
N ASN A 489 -2.68 -11.90 25.40
CA ASN A 489 -3.44 -13.07 24.98
C ASN A 489 -3.31 -13.26 23.45
N PRO A 490 -2.95 -14.46 22.94
CA PRO A 490 -2.87 -14.71 21.50
C PRO A 490 -4.21 -14.54 20.77
N ASP A 491 -5.33 -14.65 21.49
CA ASP A 491 -6.70 -14.51 20.97
C ASP A 491 -7.30 -13.11 21.32
N SER A 492 -6.46 -12.12 21.62
CA SER A 492 -6.89 -10.73 21.85
C SER A 492 -7.40 -10.06 20.56
N ASN A 493 -8.54 -9.37 20.66
CA ASN A 493 -9.17 -8.64 19.56
C ASN A 493 -8.58 -7.23 19.35
N THR A 494 -7.75 -6.74 20.28
CA THR A 494 -7.18 -5.38 20.22
C THR A 494 -6.09 -5.31 19.15
N LEU A 495 -6.15 -4.27 18.30
CA LEU A 495 -5.08 -3.95 17.34
C LEU A 495 -4.43 -2.60 17.70
N ILE A 496 -3.11 -2.58 17.85
CA ILE A 496 -2.35 -1.40 18.30
C ILE A 496 -1.37 -0.98 17.19
N SER A 497 -1.34 0.31 16.88
CA SER A 497 -0.33 0.95 16.04
C SER A 497 0.31 2.15 16.74
N ASP A 498 1.16 2.91 16.04
CA ASP A 498 1.90 4.06 16.59
C ASP A 498 1.02 5.29 16.87
N THR A 499 -0.12 5.37 16.18
CA THR A 499 -1.13 6.44 16.27
C THR A 499 -2.44 5.97 16.89
N THR A 500 -2.81 4.71 16.64
CA THR A 500 -4.20 4.25 16.71
C THR A 500 -4.30 2.94 17.51
N THR A 501 -5.26 2.86 18.43
CA THR A 501 -5.69 1.58 19.04
C THR A 501 -7.14 1.31 18.64
N VAL A 502 -7.40 0.11 18.17
CA VAL A 502 -8.71 -0.39 17.75
C VAL A 502 -9.16 -1.49 18.70
N ILE A 503 -10.41 -1.45 19.15
CA ILE A 503 -11.00 -2.40 20.10
C ILE A 503 -12.33 -2.92 19.56
N CYS A 504 -12.51 -4.24 19.63
CA CYS A 504 -13.75 -4.92 19.30
C CYS A 504 -14.73 -4.82 20.49
N LEU A 505 -15.96 -4.37 20.24
CA LEU A 505 -16.97 -4.23 21.29
C LEU A 505 -17.53 -5.57 21.78
N ASP A 506 -17.32 -6.66 21.05
CA ASP A 506 -17.57 -8.03 21.54
C ASP A 506 -16.79 -8.33 22.84
N ASP A 507 -15.68 -7.64 23.12
CA ASP A 507 -14.98 -7.74 24.41
C ASP A 507 -15.85 -7.30 25.61
N TYR A 508 -16.84 -6.42 25.38
CA TYR A 508 -17.82 -5.96 26.36
C TYR A 508 -19.10 -6.81 26.40
N HIS A 509 -19.09 -8.04 25.88
CA HIS A 509 -20.18 -8.98 26.12
C HIS A 509 -20.36 -9.24 27.63
N SER A 510 -21.56 -9.02 28.16
CA SER A 510 -21.95 -9.41 29.52
C SER A 510 -22.30 -10.90 29.64
N LEU A 511 -22.35 -11.63 28.50
CA LEU A 511 -22.66 -13.04 28.41
C LEU A 511 -21.77 -13.77 27.41
N ASP A 512 -21.12 -14.84 27.87
CA ASP A 512 -20.37 -15.75 27.00
C ASP A 512 -21.30 -16.54 26.04
N ARG A 513 -20.70 -17.25 25.08
CA ARG A 513 -21.41 -18.03 24.04
C ARG A 513 -22.39 -19.08 24.62
N THR A 514 -22.12 -19.60 25.83
CA THR A 514 -23.01 -20.51 26.56
C THR A 514 -24.10 -19.74 27.28
N GLY A 515 -23.75 -18.67 28.01
CA GLY A 515 -24.70 -17.83 28.74
C GLY A 515 -25.75 -17.16 27.83
N ARG A 516 -25.37 -16.76 26.61
CA ARG A 516 -26.30 -16.29 25.57
C ARG A 516 -27.29 -17.38 25.15
N LYS A 517 -26.79 -18.59 24.89
CA LYS A 517 -27.59 -19.77 24.51
C LYS A 517 -28.54 -20.26 25.61
N GLU A 518 -28.11 -20.20 26.88
CA GLU A 518 -28.96 -20.54 28.03
C GLU A 518 -30.11 -19.54 28.25
N LYS A 519 -29.87 -18.25 27.99
CA LYS A 519 -30.91 -17.21 28.08
C LYS A 519 -31.76 -17.06 26.81
N GLY A 520 -31.37 -17.71 25.72
CA GLY A 520 -32.05 -17.60 24.42
C GLY A 520 -31.93 -16.22 23.77
N VAL A 521 -30.76 -15.57 23.90
CA VAL A 521 -30.47 -14.25 23.31
C VAL A 521 -29.29 -14.34 22.33
N THR A 522 -29.23 -13.44 21.35
CA THR A 522 -28.11 -13.34 20.40
C THR A 522 -27.01 -12.41 20.93
N ALA A 523 -25.93 -12.19 20.16
CA ALA A 523 -24.98 -11.09 20.42
C ALA A 523 -25.58 -9.70 20.11
N LEU A 524 -26.59 -9.65 19.23
CA LEU A 524 -27.23 -8.42 18.74
C LEU A 524 -28.13 -7.79 19.82
N ASP A 525 -28.62 -8.61 20.76
CA ASP A 525 -29.43 -8.20 21.90
C ASP A 525 -28.63 -7.34 22.90
N PRO A 526 -29.10 -6.13 23.26
CA PRO A 526 -28.46 -5.29 24.27
C PRO A 526 -28.24 -5.98 25.63
N ARG A 527 -29.07 -6.98 25.99
CA ARG A 527 -28.97 -7.75 27.24
C ARG A 527 -27.78 -8.70 27.28
N ALA A 528 -27.06 -8.86 26.17
CA ALA A 528 -25.82 -9.63 26.08
C ALA A 528 -24.55 -8.78 26.16
N ASN A 529 -24.68 -7.45 26.32
CA ASN A 529 -23.57 -6.49 26.34
C ASN A 529 -23.54 -5.71 27.67
N ASP A 530 -22.38 -5.18 28.05
CA ASP A 530 -22.18 -4.34 29.24
C ASP A 530 -21.88 -2.89 28.83
N PHE A 531 -22.95 -2.11 28.64
CA PHE A 531 -22.84 -0.70 28.26
C PHE A 531 -22.32 0.21 29.38
N ASP A 532 -22.43 -0.21 30.64
CA ASP A 532 -21.92 0.56 31.78
C ASP A 532 -20.39 0.47 31.82
N LEU A 533 -19.83 -0.74 31.73
CA LEU A 533 -18.40 -0.96 31.62
C LEU A 533 -17.82 -0.33 30.34
N MET A 534 -18.53 -0.44 29.21
CA MET A 534 -18.15 0.20 27.94
C MET A 534 -18.06 1.72 28.09
N TYR A 535 -19.10 2.37 28.63
CA TYR A 535 -19.10 3.82 28.88
C TYR A 535 -17.98 4.25 29.83
N GLU A 536 -17.80 3.58 30.98
CA GLU A 536 -16.75 3.91 31.93
C GLU A 536 -15.35 3.81 31.32
N GLN A 537 -15.09 2.77 30.53
CA GLN A 537 -13.78 2.54 29.92
C GLN A 537 -13.49 3.43 28.71
N VAL A 538 -14.45 3.66 27.81
CA VAL A 538 -14.31 4.62 26.70
C VAL A 538 -14.08 6.03 27.24
N LYS A 539 -14.80 6.41 28.31
CA LYS A 539 -14.61 7.69 29.00
C LYS A 539 -13.23 7.79 29.64
N ALA A 540 -12.78 6.75 30.34
CA ALA A 540 -11.46 6.73 30.95
C ALA A 540 -10.35 6.95 29.92
N ILE A 541 -10.42 6.27 28.77
CA ILE A 541 -9.49 6.48 27.65
C ILE A 541 -9.57 7.92 27.12
N LYS A 542 -10.77 8.48 26.84
CA LYS A 542 -10.92 9.88 26.37
C LYS A 542 -10.42 10.93 27.38
N GLU A 543 -10.41 10.59 28.67
CA GLU A 543 -9.81 11.38 29.76
C GLU A 543 -8.29 11.16 29.93
N GLY A 544 -7.66 10.29 29.14
CA GLY A 544 -6.22 10.01 29.20
C GLY A 544 -5.80 9.00 30.27
N LYS A 545 -6.70 8.12 30.69
CA LYS A 545 -6.46 7.07 31.70
C LYS A 545 -6.42 5.69 31.03
N ALA A 546 -5.49 4.84 31.44
CA ALA A 546 -5.44 3.43 31.03
C ALA A 546 -6.59 2.63 31.66
N ILE A 547 -6.98 1.53 31.01
CA ILE A 547 -8.07 0.64 31.42
C ILE A 547 -7.62 -0.82 31.40
N ASP A 548 -8.16 -1.64 32.29
CA ASP A 548 -8.06 -3.11 32.20
C ASP A 548 -9.32 -3.63 31.49
N LYS A 549 -9.25 -3.82 30.17
CA LYS A 549 -10.38 -4.23 29.33
C LYS A 549 -10.49 -5.77 29.32
N PRO A 550 -11.69 -6.38 29.48
CA PRO A 550 -11.90 -7.80 29.21
C PRO A 550 -11.47 -8.24 27.80
N ILE A 551 -11.42 -9.56 27.56
CA ILE A 551 -11.19 -10.12 26.22
C ILE A 551 -12.29 -11.15 25.94
N TYR A 552 -13.02 -11.02 24.84
CA TYR A 552 -13.93 -12.06 24.37
C TYR A 552 -13.22 -12.97 23.37
N ASN A 553 -12.82 -14.15 23.82
CA ASN A 553 -12.08 -15.10 23.02
C ASN A 553 -13.05 -15.81 22.05
N HIS A 554 -13.03 -15.42 20.78
CA HIS A 554 -13.94 -16.00 19.76
C HIS A 554 -13.73 -17.51 19.55
N VAL A 555 -12.54 -18.05 19.81
CA VAL A 555 -12.22 -19.47 19.63
C VAL A 555 -12.87 -20.33 20.71
N THR A 556 -12.81 -19.90 21.97
CA THR A 556 -13.45 -20.61 23.09
C THR A 556 -14.92 -20.21 23.28
N GLY A 557 -15.29 -19.01 22.85
CA GLY A 557 -16.57 -18.36 23.11
C GLY A 557 -16.70 -17.82 24.55
N LEU A 558 -15.60 -17.63 25.27
CA LEU A 558 -15.56 -17.25 26.69
C LEU A 558 -14.96 -15.85 26.90
N LEU A 559 -15.21 -15.28 28.08
CA LEU A 559 -14.56 -14.07 28.57
C LEU A 559 -13.23 -14.44 29.27
N ASP A 560 -12.12 -14.09 28.64
CA ASP A 560 -10.76 -14.28 29.13
C ASP A 560 -10.34 -13.11 30.07
N PRO A 561 -9.27 -13.29 30.88
CA PRO A 561 -8.76 -12.25 31.77
C PRO A 561 -8.39 -10.94 31.04
N PRO A 562 -8.55 -9.77 31.69
CA PRO A 562 -8.41 -8.48 31.05
C PRO A 562 -6.97 -8.12 30.67
N GLU A 563 -6.85 -7.23 29.68
CA GLU A 563 -5.61 -6.63 29.19
C GLU A 563 -5.56 -5.11 29.44
N LEU A 564 -4.35 -4.62 29.74
CA LEU A 564 -4.11 -3.21 30.03
C LEU A 564 -3.98 -2.38 28.74
N ILE A 565 -5.00 -1.60 28.41
CA ILE A 565 -5.00 -0.68 27.26
C ILE A 565 -4.48 0.69 27.71
N GLN A 566 -3.53 1.24 26.94
CA GLN A 566 -3.05 2.62 27.09
C GLN A 566 -3.82 3.57 26.15
N PRO A 567 -4.06 4.83 26.55
CA PRO A 567 -4.68 5.83 25.66
C PRO A 567 -3.84 6.06 24.39
N PRO A 568 -4.42 5.90 23.18
CA PRO A 568 -3.78 6.21 21.90
C PRO A 568 -3.98 7.70 21.53
N LYS A 569 -3.56 8.11 20.33
CA LYS A 569 -3.97 9.40 19.77
C LYS A 569 -5.37 9.32 19.15
N ILE A 570 -5.61 8.23 18.41
CA ILE A 570 -6.92 7.89 17.82
C ILE A 570 -7.37 6.58 18.45
N PHE A 571 -8.57 6.59 19.04
CA PHE A 571 -9.17 5.43 19.69
C PHE A 571 -10.39 5.00 18.89
N VAL A 572 -10.40 3.78 18.38
CA VAL A 572 -11.49 3.26 17.54
C VAL A 572 -12.21 2.15 18.28
N ILE A 573 -13.53 2.28 18.44
CA ILE A 573 -14.39 1.18 18.90
C ILE A 573 -15.19 0.62 17.71
N GLU A 574 -14.97 -0.65 17.38
CA GLU A 574 -15.66 -1.35 16.29
C GLU A 574 -16.60 -2.42 16.82
N GLY A 575 -17.74 -2.64 16.16
CA GLY A 575 -18.60 -3.77 16.50
C GLY A 575 -20.07 -3.52 16.20
N LEU A 576 -20.93 -4.14 17.00
CA LEU A 576 -22.38 -4.12 16.82
C LEU A 576 -23.06 -2.89 17.43
N HIS A 577 -22.57 -2.34 18.54
CA HIS A 577 -23.30 -1.34 19.35
C HIS A 577 -22.59 -0.01 19.71
N PRO A 578 -21.61 0.53 18.93
CA PRO A 578 -20.86 1.72 19.34
C PRO A 578 -21.68 3.01 19.43
N MET A 579 -22.87 3.05 18.81
CA MET A 579 -23.78 4.20 18.83
C MET A 579 -25.11 3.87 19.54
N PHE A 580 -25.25 2.69 20.13
CA PHE A 580 -26.48 2.23 20.77
C PHE A 580 -26.75 3.00 22.07
N ASP A 581 -25.80 2.97 23.01
CA ASP A 581 -25.89 3.72 24.27
C ASP A 581 -25.60 5.21 24.04
N GLU A 582 -26.48 6.07 24.53
CA GLU A 582 -26.42 7.52 24.35
C GLU A 582 -25.17 8.14 25.01
N ARG A 583 -24.73 7.60 26.16
CA ARG A 583 -23.56 8.08 26.90
C ARG A 583 -22.26 7.72 26.18
N VAL A 584 -22.24 6.58 25.47
CA VAL A 584 -21.12 6.20 24.60
C VAL A 584 -21.12 7.06 23.34
N ARG A 585 -22.29 7.33 22.75
CA ARG A 585 -22.46 8.21 21.59
C ARG A 585 -21.96 9.64 21.85
N GLU A 586 -22.24 10.22 23.01
CA GLU A 586 -21.70 11.53 23.45
C GLU A 586 -20.17 11.55 23.61
N LEU A 587 -19.51 10.39 23.71
CA LEU A 587 -18.06 10.28 23.78
C LEU A 587 -17.40 10.11 22.41
N LEU A 588 -18.14 9.93 21.32
CA LEU A 588 -17.58 9.89 19.97
C LEU A 588 -17.23 11.31 19.49
N ASP A 589 -16.09 11.44 18.81
CA ASP A 589 -15.70 12.66 18.07
C ASP A 589 -16.01 12.52 16.56
N PHE A 590 -16.25 11.29 16.06
CA PHE A 590 -16.81 11.00 14.74
C PHE A 590 -17.41 9.57 14.70
N SER A 591 -18.49 9.39 13.94
CA SER A 591 -19.32 8.18 13.96
C SER A 591 -19.57 7.60 12.57
N ILE A 592 -19.38 6.30 12.40
CA ILE A 592 -19.42 5.62 11.10
C ILE A 592 -20.33 4.39 11.16
N TYR A 593 -21.13 4.19 10.12
CA TYR A 593 -21.92 2.97 9.93
C TYR A 593 -21.59 2.31 8.57
N LEU A 594 -21.36 1.00 8.55
CA LEU A 594 -21.20 0.20 7.33
C LEU A 594 -22.46 -0.63 7.11
N ASP A 595 -23.35 -0.13 6.25
CA ASP A 595 -24.60 -0.78 5.88
C ASP A 595 -24.38 -1.67 4.65
N ILE A 596 -24.74 -2.95 4.76
CA ILE A 596 -24.67 -3.90 3.64
C ILE A 596 -26.08 -4.46 3.47
N SER A 597 -26.66 -4.27 2.28
CA SER A 597 -27.94 -4.86 1.90
C SER A 597 -27.99 -6.38 2.11
N ASP A 598 -29.16 -6.90 2.49
CA ASP A 598 -29.35 -8.32 2.79
C ASP A 598 -29.01 -9.21 1.57
N GLU A 599 -29.23 -8.72 0.35
CA GLU A 599 -28.85 -9.38 -0.91
C GLU A 599 -27.32 -9.54 -1.04
N VAL A 600 -26.55 -8.49 -0.72
CA VAL A 600 -25.08 -8.52 -0.78
C VAL A 600 -24.51 -9.35 0.38
N LYS A 601 -25.08 -9.25 1.60
CA LYS A 601 -24.75 -10.14 2.72
C LYS A 601 -24.94 -11.60 2.33
N PHE A 602 -26.07 -11.93 1.70
CA PHE A 602 -26.40 -13.29 1.23
C PHE A 602 -25.42 -13.78 0.14
N ALA A 603 -25.16 -12.97 -0.89
CA ALA A 603 -24.23 -13.32 -1.96
C ALA A 603 -22.79 -13.59 -1.44
N TRP A 604 -22.27 -12.73 -0.56
CA TRP A 604 -20.95 -12.92 0.05
C TRP A 604 -20.90 -14.14 0.98
N LYS A 605 -21.94 -14.36 1.80
CA LYS A 605 -22.01 -15.53 2.70
C LYS A 605 -22.12 -16.84 1.92
N ILE A 606 -22.87 -16.87 0.82
CA ILE A 606 -22.90 -18.00 -0.12
C ILE A 606 -21.49 -18.30 -0.66
N GLN A 607 -20.79 -17.30 -1.21
CA GLN A 607 -19.47 -17.52 -1.81
C GLN A 607 -18.42 -18.01 -0.80
N ARG A 608 -18.47 -17.52 0.44
CA ARG A 608 -17.61 -17.99 1.54
C ARG A 608 -17.97 -19.41 1.98
N ASP A 609 -19.22 -19.64 2.35
CA ASP A 609 -19.64 -20.84 3.08
C ASP A 609 -19.77 -22.07 2.16
N MET A 610 -20.11 -21.88 0.87
CA MET A 610 -20.06 -22.95 -0.14
C MET A 610 -18.62 -23.38 -0.46
N ALA A 611 -17.66 -22.44 -0.47
CA ALA A 611 -16.28 -22.73 -0.83
C ALA A 611 -15.51 -23.50 0.27
N GLU A 612 -15.82 -23.23 1.55
CA GLU A 612 -15.06 -23.79 2.67
C GLU A 612 -15.77 -24.88 3.47
N ARG A 613 -17.12 -24.89 3.54
CA ARG A 613 -17.86 -25.66 4.56
C ARG A 613 -19.02 -26.52 4.04
N GLY A 614 -19.58 -26.21 2.87
CA GLY A 614 -20.58 -27.07 2.22
C GLY A 614 -21.97 -27.08 2.89
N HIS A 615 -22.33 -26.00 3.58
CA HIS A 615 -23.69 -25.80 4.08
C HIS A 615 -24.71 -25.65 2.92
N SER A 616 -25.97 -26.02 3.15
CA SER A 616 -27.04 -25.77 2.18
C SER A 616 -27.44 -24.28 2.17
N LEU A 617 -27.90 -23.80 1.01
CA LEU A 617 -28.42 -22.43 0.87
C LEU A 617 -29.56 -22.15 1.85
N GLU A 618 -30.44 -23.14 2.07
CA GLU A 618 -31.53 -23.10 3.06
C GLU A 618 -31.01 -22.86 4.48
N SER A 619 -29.90 -23.50 4.87
CA SER A 619 -29.28 -23.32 6.19
C SER A 619 -28.67 -21.92 6.36
N ILE A 620 -28.14 -21.34 5.28
CA ILE A 620 -27.60 -19.97 5.28
C ILE A 620 -28.75 -18.97 5.41
N GLN A 621 -29.79 -19.11 4.58
CA GLN A 621 -30.95 -18.23 4.58
C GLN A 621 -31.70 -18.26 5.93
N ALA A 622 -31.91 -19.45 6.51
CA ALA A 622 -32.51 -19.60 7.84
C ALA A 622 -31.68 -18.92 8.94
N SER A 623 -30.33 -18.92 8.83
CA SER A 623 -29.47 -18.23 9.80
C SER A 623 -29.56 -16.70 9.72
N ILE A 624 -29.85 -16.14 8.54
CA ILE A 624 -30.03 -14.71 8.34
C ILE A 624 -31.41 -14.29 8.84
N GLU A 625 -32.46 -15.01 8.42
CA GLU A 625 -33.85 -14.76 8.84
C GLU A 625 -34.01 -14.83 10.37
N ALA A 626 -33.32 -15.76 11.04
CA ALA A 626 -33.33 -15.87 12.50
C ALA A 626 -32.63 -14.71 13.23
N ARG A 627 -31.69 -14.01 12.58
CA ARG A 627 -30.95 -12.85 13.14
C ARG A 627 -31.60 -11.52 12.78
N LYS A 628 -32.37 -11.46 11.69
CA LYS A 628 -32.96 -10.22 11.17
C LYS A 628 -33.81 -9.44 12.19
N PRO A 629 -34.67 -10.06 13.03
CA PRO A 629 -35.45 -9.32 14.02
C PRO A 629 -34.61 -8.53 15.03
N ASP A 630 -33.50 -9.10 15.51
CA ASP A 630 -32.59 -8.41 16.43
C ASP A 630 -31.72 -7.37 15.69
N PHE A 631 -31.34 -7.64 14.43
CA PHE A 631 -30.59 -6.69 13.60
C PHE A 631 -31.42 -5.42 13.33
N ASP A 632 -32.64 -5.59 12.81
CA ASP A 632 -33.57 -4.51 12.48
C ASP A 632 -34.02 -3.74 13.75
N ALA A 633 -34.01 -4.36 14.93
CA ALA A 633 -34.39 -3.73 16.20
C ALA A 633 -33.26 -2.99 16.93
N PHE A 634 -32.01 -3.48 16.86
CA PHE A 634 -30.91 -3.00 17.71
C PHE A 634 -29.68 -2.49 16.95
N ILE A 635 -29.46 -2.94 15.71
CA ILE A 635 -28.28 -2.60 14.91
C ILE A 635 -28.61 -1.55 13.86
N ASP A 636 -29.59 -1.82 12.99
CA ASP A 636 -29.99 -0.91 11.92
C ASP A 636 -30.31 0.52 12.41
N PRO A 637 -31.07 0.72 13.51
CA PRO A 637 -31.41 2.07 13.98
C PRO A 637 -30.19 2.93 14.36
N GLN A 638 -29.00 2.36 14.57
CA GLN A 638 -27.81 3.15 14.88
C GLN A 638 -27.34 4.03 13.71
N LYS A 639 -27.71 3.72 12.46
CA LYS A 639 -27.28 4.49 11.28
C LYS A 639 -27.82 5.91 11.20
N GLN A 640 -28.85 6.25 11.99
CA GLN A 640 -29.34 7.64 12.14
C GLN A 640 -28.36 8.56 12.91
N PHE A 641 -27.43 7.96 13.67
CA PHE A 641 -26.46 8.68 14.50
C PHE A 641 -25.07 8.81 13.87
N ALA A 642 -24.84 8.17 12.72
CA ALA A 642 -23.56 8.24 12.03
C ALA A 642 -23.39 9.56 11.28
N ASP A 643 -22.14 10.05 11.25
CA ASP A 643 -21.71 11.22 10.47
C ASP A 643 -21.36 10.81 9.03
N ALA A 644 -20.93 9.56 8.83
CA ALA A 644 -20.79 8.93 7.53
C ALA A 644 -21.37 7.50 7.51
N VAL A 645 -22.22 7.20 6.53
CA VAL A 645 -22.71 5.85 6.24
C VAL A 645 -22.17 5.39 4.90
N ILE A 646 -21.62 4.18 4.84
CA ILE A 646 -21.28 3.49 3.59
C ILE A 646 -22.36 2.42 3.37
N GLU A 647 -23.22 2.61 2.37
CA GLU A 647 -24.32 1.69 2.03
C GLU A 647 -23.94 0.88 0.78
N VAL A 648 -23.87 -0.46 0.90
CA VAL A 648 -23.46 -1.37 -0.18
C VAL A 648 -24.65 -2.17 -0.69
N LEU A 649 -24.94 -2.00 -1.98
CA LEU A 649 -26.13 -2.50 -2.69
C LEU A 649 -25.72 -3.30 -3.95
N PRO A 650 -26.61 -4.15 -4.49
CA PRO A 650 -26.43 -4.72 -5.83
C PRO A 650 -26.30 -3.62 -6.90
N THR A 651 -25.55 -3.91 -7.97
CA THR A 651 -25.41 -3.00 -9.12
C THR A 651 -26.75 -2.78 -9.84
N GLN A 652 -26.93 -1.61 -10.45
CA GLN A 652 -28.02 -1.33 -11.40
C GLN A 652 -27.53 -1.29 -12.85
N LEU A 653 -26.22 -1.49 -13.11
CA LEU A 653 -25.66 -1.50 -14.46
C LEU A 653 -25.81 -2.86 -15.16
N ILE A 654 -25.89 -3.95 -14.39
CA ILE A 654 -26.10 -5.31 -14.89
C ILE A 654 -27.48 -5.79 -14.38
N PRO A 655 -28.45 -6.10 -15.26
CA PRO A 655 -29.72 -6.69 -14.83
C PRO A 655 -29.50 -8.10 -14.30
N ASP A 656 -30.21 -8.45 -13.23
CA ASP A 656 -30.21 -9.77 -12.58
C ASP A 656 -28.83 -10.29 -12.11
N ASP A 657 -27.86 -9.38 -11.84
CA ASP A 657 -26.59 -9.76 -11.21
C ASP A 657 -26.78 -10.19 -9.74
N ASN A 658 -26.51 -11.47 -9.49
CA ASN A 658 -26.53 -12.09 -8.17
C ASN A 658 -25.13 -12.54 -7.71
N GLU A 659 -24.06 -12.17 -8.43
CA GLU A 659 -22.69 -12.54 -8.08
C GLU A 659 -22.06 -11.61 -7.03
N GLY A 660 -22.64 -10.44 -6.75
CA GLY A 660 -22.18 -9.54 -5.68
C GLY A 660 -20.75 -9.01 -5.84
N LYS A 661 -20.22 -9.04 -7.08
CA LYS A 661 -18.87 -8.56 -7.45
C LYS A 661 -18.90 -7.09 -7.88
N VAL A 662 -19.84 -6.75 -8.76
CA VAL A 662 -20.15 -5.38 -9.14
C VAL A 662 -21.17 -4.84 -8.15
N LEU A 663 -20.90 -3.67 -7.57
CA LEU A 663 -21.66 -3.14 -6.46
C LEU A 663 -22.03 -1.68 -6.74
N ARG A 664 -23.23 -1.30 -6.31
CA ARG A 664 -23.61 0.09 -6.16
C ARG A 664 -23.38 0.47 -4.71
N VAL A 665 -22.49 1.43 -4.47
CA VAL A 665 -22.11 1.86 -3.13
C VAL A 665 -22.42 3.34 -2.99
N LYS A 666 -23.04 3.73 -1.88
CA LYS A 666 -23.21 5.13 -1.50
C LYS A 666 -22.32 5.47 -0.33
N LEU A 667 -21.75 6.67 -0.36
CA LEU A 667 -21.21 7.38 0.79
C LEU A 667 -22.20 8.50 1.14
N ILE A 668 -22.97 8.29 2.20
CA ILE A 668 -23.92 9.25 2.76
C ILE A 668 -23.17 10.03 3.84
N MET A 669 -23.14 11.35 3.73
CA MET A 669 -22.34 12.23 4.59
C MET A 669 -23.22 13.29 5.24
N LYS A 670 -23.18 13.39 6.55
CA LYS A 670 -24.01 14.31 7.34
C LYS A 670 -23.56 15.75 7.18
N GLU A 671 -24.49 16.63 6.83
CA GLU A 671 -24.21 18.06 6.68
C GLU A 671 -24.12 18.77 8.04
N GLY A 672 -23.31 19.84 8.09
CA GLY A 672 -23.19 20.71 9.26
C GLY A 672 -22.41 20.12 10.46
N VAL A 673 -21.74 18.98 10.28
CA VAL A 673 -20.88 18.38 11.32
C VAL A 673 -19.57 19.17 11.46
N THR A 674 -19.23 19.57 12.69
CA THR A 674 -18.01 20.34 12.98
C THR A 674 -16.76 19.60 12.50
N ASN A 675 -15.86 20.30 11.80
CA ASN A 675 -14.59 19.79 11.26
C ASN A 675 -14.74 18.61 10.27
N PHE A 676 -15.94 18.40 9.72
CA PHE A 676 -16.22 17.44 8.66
C PHE A 676 -16.97 18.12 7.50
N ASN A 677 -16.23 18.43 6.43
CA ASN A 677 -16.81 18.90 5.16
C ASN A 677 -17.08 17.69 4.26
N PRO A 678 -18.30 17.46 3.75
CA PRO A 678 -18.57 16.36 2.81
C PRO A 678 -17.79 16.42 1.49
N VAL A 679 -17.78 15.30 0.77
CA VAL A 679 -17.21 15.15 -0.58
C VAL A 679 -18.29 15.47 -1.60
N TYR A 680 -17.96 16.27 -2.62
CA TYR A 680 -18.87 16.57 -3.73
C TYR A 680 -18.24 16.27 -5.10
N LEU A 681 -19.09 16.14 -6.11
CA LEU A 681 -18.72 15.91 -7.50
C LEU A 681 -19.14 17.13 -8.33
N PHE A 682 -18.17 17.80 -8.96
CA PHE A 682 -18.31 19.04 -9.74
C PHE A 682 -18.88 20.28 -9.02
N ASP A 683 -20.12 20.23 -8.53
CA ASP A 683 -20.88 21.39 -8.05
C ASP A 683 -21.68 21.03 -6.78
N GLU A 684 -21.31 21.66 -5.66
CA GLU A 684 -21.72 21.31 -4.30
C GLU A 684 -23.22 21.57 -4.06
N GLY A 685 -23.94 20.62 -3.46
CA GLY A 685 -25.38 20.69 -3.23
C GLY A 685 -26.26 20.52 -4.49
N SER A 686 -25.68 20.26 -5.66
CA SER A 686 -26.43 20.00 -6.91
C SER A 686 -26.66 18.50 -7.17
N SER A 687 -27.75 18.14 -7.85
CA SER A 687 -28.04 16.76 -8.25
C SER A 687 -27.38 16.42 -9.59
N ILE A 688 -26.39 15.52 -9.56
CA ILE A 688 -25.53 15.15 -10.70
C ILE A 688 -25.59 13.65 -10.97
N THR A 689 -25.48 13.27 -12.24
CA THR A 689 -25.14 11.90 -12.66
C THR A 689 -24.03 11.97 -13.70
N TRP A 690 -22.98 11.17 -13.52
CA TRP A 690 -21.76 11.22 -14.32
C TRP A 690 -21.34 9.82 -14.75
N VAL A 691 -20.96 9.67 -16.02
CA VAL A 691 -20.31 8.47 -16.54
C VAL A 691 -18.91 8.90 -17.00
N PRO A 692 -17.82 8.57 -16.27
CA PRO A 692 -16.46 8.91 -16.69
C PRO A 692 -16.04 8.19 -17.99
N CYS A 693 -16.61 7.02 -18.25
CA CYS A 693 -16.29 6.18 -19.40
C CYS A 693 -16.71 6.83 -20.73
N GLY A 694 -15.77 6.98 -21.67
CA GLY A 694 -15.99 7.65 -22.94
C GLY A 694 -14.72 7.83 -23.77
N ARG A 695 -14.68 8.80 -24.68
CA ARG A 695 -13.56 8.99 -25.63
C ARG A 695 -12.18 9.27 -25.01
N LYS A 696 -12.13 9.73 -23.75
CA LYS A 696 -10.88 10.01 -23.03
C LYS A 696 -10.49 8.92 -22.02
N LEU A 697 -11.44 8.06 -21.64
CA LEU A 697 -11.27 7.00 -20.67
C LEU A 697 -12.10 5.79 -21.12
N THR A 698 -11.45 4.80 -21.69
CA THR A 698 -12.08 3.51 -22.00
C THR A 698 -12.23 2.70 -20.71
N CYS A 699 -13.38 2.07 -20.52
CA CYS A 699 -13.66 1.10 -19.45
C CYS A 699 -14.14 -0.21 -20.12
N SER A 700 -14.06 -1.35 -19.43
CA SER A 700 -14.75 -2.57 -19.89
C SER A 700 -16.25 -2.48 -19.55
N TYR A 701 -17.00 -3.53 -19.86
CA TYR A 701 -18.39 -3.68 -19.39
C TYR A 701 -18.39 -4.13 -17.91
N PRO A 702 -19.27 -3.59 -17.04
CA PRO A 702 -20.32 -2.60 -17.31
C PRO A 702 -19.84 -1.14 -17.31
N GLY A 703 -18.60 -0.90 -16.89
CA GLY A 703 -18.03 0.43 -16.72
C GLY A 703 -18.34 0.99 -15.33
N ILE A 704 -18.37 2.33 -15.25
CA ILE A 704 -18.52 3.07 -13.99
C ILE A 704 -19.56 4.18 -14.19
N LYS A 705 -20.42 4.37 -13.19
CA LYS A 705 -21.40 5.45 -13.10
C LYS A 705 -21.32 6.06 -11.70
N PHE A 706 -21.27 7.38 -11.62
CA PHE A 706 -21.41 8.14 -10.38
C PHE A 706 -22.74 8.88 -10.34
N ALA A 707 -23.27 9.09 -9.14
CA ALA A 707 -24.27 10.11 -8.87
C ALA A 707 -23.88 10.90 -7.62
N TYR A 708 -24.32 12.15 -7.54
CA TYR A 708 -24.12 13.02 -6.37
C TYR A 708 -25.37 13.86 -6.15
N GLY A 709 -25.68 14.20 -4.90
CA GLY A 709 -26.66 15.23 -4.59
C GLY A 709 -27.08 15.27 -3.12
N PRO A 710 -27.86 16.28 -2.72
CA PRO A 710 -28.47 16.35 -1.41
C PRO A 710 -29.62 15.35 -1.27
N ASP A 711 -29.79 14.80 -0.07
CA ASP A 711 -30.92 13.95 0.34
C ASP A 711 -31.24 14.19 1.83
N SER A 712 -32.30 13.59 2.36
CA SER A 712 -32.67 13.68 3.78
C SER A 712 -32.69 12.31 4.45
N TYR A 713 -31.71 12.06 5.33
CA TYR A 713 -31.48 10.76 5.95
C TYR A 713 -31.87 10.79 7.43
N PHE A 714 -32.94 10.06 7.78
CA PHE A 714 -33.56 10.08 9.12
C PHE A 714 -33.90 11.51 9.63
N GLY A 715 -34.23 12.43 8.71
CA GLY A 715 -34.53 13.83 9.03
C GLY A 715 -33.30 14.73 9.26
N ASN A 716 -32.09 14.23 8.96
CA ASN A 716 -30.87 15.03 8.84
C ASN A 716 -30.63 15.34 7.36
N GLU A 717 -30.17 16.54 7.03
CA GLU A 717 -29.69 16.84 5.69
C GLU A 717 -28.35 16.10 5.44
N VAL A 718 -28.20 15.51 4.25
CA VAL A 718 -26.99 14.77 3.87
C VAL A 718 -26.56 15.07 2.43
N SER A 719 -25.26 15.04 2.17
CA SER A 719 -24.69 14.86 0.83
C SER A 719 -24.50 13.37 0.55
N VAL A 720 -25.05 12.87 -0.55
CA VAL A 720 -24.89 11.48 -0.99
C VAL A 720 -23.99 11.43 -2.23
N LEU A 721 -22.94 10.60 -2.18
CA LEU A 721 -22.08 10.29 -3.31
C LEU A 721 -22.17 8.80 -3.62
N GLU A 722 -22.74 8.44 -4.77
CA GLU A 722 -22.93 7.06 -5.24
C GLU A 722 -21.89 6.70 -6.31
N MET A 723 -21.32 5.49 -6.24
CA MET A 723 -20.59 4.83 -7.32
C MET A 723 -21.24 3.48 -7.60
N ASP A 724 -21.62 3.24 -8.86
CA ASP A 724 -22.03 1.94 -9.39
C ASP A 724 -21.03 1.47 -10.45
N GLY A 725 -20.74 0.17 -10.47
CA GLY A 725 -19.73 -0.43 -11.35
C GLY A 725 -18.41 -0.79 -10.64
N GLN A 726 -17.36 -0.97 -11.44
CA GLN A 726 -16.02 -1.31 -10.96
C GLN A 726 -14.91 -0.64 -11.79
N PHE A 727 -13.74 -0.49 -11.18
CA PHE A 727 -12.48 -0.15 -11.84
C PHE A 727 -11.83 -1.42 -12.39
N ASP A 728 -11.52 -1.43 -13.68
CA ASP A 728 -10.68 -2.47 -14.28
C ASP A 728 -9.22 -2.02 -14.36
N ARG A 729 -8.98 -0.71 -14.47
CA ARG A 729 -7.65 -0.13 -14.73
C ARG A 729 -7.38 1.09 -13.86
N LEU A 730 -6.11 1.28 -13.49
CA LEU A 730 -5.66 2.36 -12.61
C LEU A 730 -6.00 3.78 -13.14
N ASP A 731 -6.00 3.96 -14.46
CA ASP A 731 -6.38 5.22 -15.12
C ASP A 731 -7.78 5.69 -14.71
N GLU A 732 -8.71 4.75 -14.50
CA GLU A 732 -10.11 5.03 -14.17
C GLU A 732 -10.25 5.58 -12.75
N LEU A 733 -9.49 5.02 -11.80
CA LEU A 733 -9.43 5.51 -10.42
C LEU A 733 -8.77 6.89 -10.33
N ILE A 734 -7.66 7.12 -11.03
CA ILE A 734 -7.00 8.44 -11.08
C ILE A 734 -7.92 9.48 -11.72
N TYR A 735 -8.64 9.11 -12.79
CA TYR A 735 -9.59 10.01 -13.45
C TYR A 735 -10.80 10.32 -12.57
N VAL A 736 -11.27 9.38 -11.74
CA VAL A 736 -12.31 9.66 -10.74
C VAL A 736 -11.80 10.58 -9.63
N GLU A 737 -10.62 10.29 -9.05
CA GLU A 737 -9.99 11.14 -8.02
C GLU A 737 -9.81 12.58 -8.51
N SER A 738 -9.48 12.78 -9.80
CA SER A 738 -9.26 14.12 -10.37
C SER A 738 -10.50 14.99 -10.56
N HIS A 739 -11.71 14.44 -10.35
CA HIS A 739 -12.98 15.19 -10.51
C HIS A 739 -13.82 15.25 -9.22
N LEU A 740 -13.46 14.48 -8.19
CA LEU A 740 -14.03 14.60 -6.84
C LEU A 740 -13.35 15.74 -6.08
N SER A 741 -14.14 16.46 -5.28
CA SER A 741 -13.70 17.62 -4.51
C SER A 741 -13.91 17.41 -3.02
N ASN A 742 -13.24 18.22 -2.19
CA ASN A 742 -13.15 18.03 -0.73
C ASN A 742 -12.63 16.63 -0.31
N LEU A 743 -11.70 16.00 -1.02
CA LEU A 743 -11.20 14.65 -0.66
C LEU A 743 -10.33 14.56 0.62
N SER A 744 -10.00 15.68 1.27
CA SER A 744 -9.10 15.74 2.45
C SER A 744 -7.70 15.10 2.23
N THR A 745 -7.25 15.06 0.98
CA THR A 745 -5.93 14.61 0.53
C THR A 745 -4.84 15.64 0.77
N LYS A 746 -3.65 15.24 1.22
CA LYS A 746 -2.48 16.12 1.35
C LYS A 746 -1.73 16.35 0.03
N PHE A 747 -1.94 15.47 -0.96
CA PHE A 747 -1.39 15.59 -2.31
C PHE A 747 -2.31 14.90 -3.33
N TYR A 748 -2.23 15.33 -4.59
CA TYR A 748 -2.99 14.73 -5.69
C TYR A 748 -2.57 13.27 -5.94
N GLY A 749 -3.51 12.34 -6.03
CA GLY A 749 -3.24 10.91 -6.18
C GLY A 749 -3.09 10.17 -4.85
N GLU A 750 -3.41 10.79 -3.71
CA GLU A 750 -3.34 10.13 -2.40
C GLU A 750 -4.43 9.06 -2.25
N VAL A 751 -5.66 9.25 -2.76
CA VAL A 751 -6.72 8.22 -2.69
C VAL A 751 -6.26 6.99 -3.49
N THR A 752 -5.83 7.21 -4.73
CA THR A 752 -5.25 6.19 -5.60
C THR A 752 -4.07 5.48 -4.93
N GLN A 753 -3.13 6.21 -4.34
CA GLN A 753 -1.97 5.62 -3.68
C GLN A 753 -2.36 4.76 -2.47
N GLN A 754 -3.32 5.21 -1.65
CA GLN A 754 -3.78 4.46 -0.47
C GLN A 754 -4.55 3.19 -0.88
N MET A 755 -5.33 3.23 -1.97
CA MET A 755 -5.97 2.02 -2.53
C MET A 755 -4.92 1.06 -3.13
N LEU A 756 -3.93 1.56 -3.87
CA LEU A 756 -2.86 0.75 -4.47
C LEU A 756 -1.99 0.00 -3.46
N LYS A 757 -1.78 0.53 -2.24
CA LYS A 757 -1.05 -0.16 -1.17
C LYS A 757 -1.70 -1.49 -0.77
N HIS A 758 -3.00 -1.61 -0.98
CA HIS A 758 -3.85 -2.74 -0.59
C HIS A 758 -4.71 -3.22 -1.76
N ALA A 759 -4.11 -3.31 -2.95
CA ALA A 759 -4.80 -3.71 -4.18
C ALA A 759 -5.38 -5.15 -4.10
N ASP A 760 -4.89 -5.97 -3.18
CA ASP A 760 -5.36 -7.31 -2.83
C ASP A 760 -6.59 -7.35 -1.91
N PHE A 761 -6.98 -6.22 -1.30
CA PHE A 761 -8.12 -6.19 -0.38
C PHE A 761 -9.48 -6.26 -1.10
N PRO A 762 -10.48 -6.94 -0.50
CA PRO A 762 -11.86 -6.89 -0.99
C PRO A 762 -12.37 -5.46 -1.22
N GLY A 763 -13.02 -5.25 -2.37
CA GLY A 763 -13.55 -3.95 -2.78
C GLY A 763 -12.51 -2.92 -3.24
N SER A 764 -11.22 -3.25 -3.34
CA SER A 764 -10.20 -2.32 -3.90
C SER A 764 -10.45 -1.95 -5.38
N ASN A 765 -11.32 -2.67 -6.08
CA ASN A 765 -11.76 -2.41 -7.45
C ASN A 765 -13.15 -1.75 -7.55
N ASN A 766 -13.80 -1.32 -6.46
CA ASN A 766 -15.14 -0.71 -6.54
C ASN A 766 -15.37 0.38 -5.47
N GLY A 767 -16.59 0.91 -5.40
CA GLY A 767 -16.96 2.00 -4.49
C GLY A 767 -16.68 1.71 -3.02
N THR A 768 -16.70 0.44 -2.59
CA THR A 768 -16.45 0.04 -1.20
C THR A 768 -15.03 0.43 -0.77
N GLY A 769 -14.01 0.09 -1.57
CA GLY A 769 -12.62 0.46 -1.27
C GLY A 769 -12.37 1.96 -1.38
N LEU A 770 -12.98 2.60 -2.38
CA LEU A 770 -12.89 4.05 -2.62
C LEU A 770 -13.41 4.84 -1.41
N PHE A 771 -14.66 4.60 -1.01
CA PHE A 771 -15.30 5.36 0.06
C PHE A 771 -14.73 5.04 1.44
N GLN A 772 -14.30 3.80 1.70
CA GLN A 772 -13.56 3.46 2.92
C GLN A 772 -12.23 4.24 3.02
N THR A 773 -11.47 4.35 1.92
CA THR A 773 -10.23 5.15 1.90
C THR A 773 -10.51 6.64 2.06
N ILE A 774 -11.55 7.18 1.40
CA ILE A 774 -11.98 8.58 1.55
C ILE A 774 -12.39 8.90 3.00
N VAL A 775 -13.18 8.04 3.65
CA VAL A 775 -13.58 8.21 5.06
C VAL A 775 -12.35 8.15 5.99
N GLY A 776 -11.36 7.30 5.71
CA GLY A 776 -10.07 7.33 6.41
C GLY A 776 -9.35 8.67 6.31
N LEU A 777 -9.31 9.28 5.12
CA LEU A 777 -8.71 10.61 4.90
C LEU A 777 -9.50 11.72 5.61
N LYS A 778 -10.83 11.61 5.69
CA LYS A 778 -11.71 12.52 6.43
C LYS A 778 -11.46 12.51 7.93
N ILE A 779 -11.36 11.33 8.54
CA ILE A 779 -11.08 11.20 9.98
C ILE A 779 -9.70 11.76 10.33
N ARG A 780 -8.71 11.60 9.45
CA ARG A 780 -7.37 12.20 9.63
C ARG A 780 -7.45 13.73 9.67
N ASP A 781 -8.22 14.32 8.76
CA ASP A 781 -8.40 15.77 8.66
C ASP A 781 -9.14 16.33 9.89
N LEU A 782 -10.22 15.66 10.30
CA LEU A 782 -10.95 15.94 11.54
C LEU A 782 -10.05 15.81 12.79
N TYR A 783 -9.22 14.76 12.88
CA TYR A 783 -8.24 14.59 13.95
C TYR A 783 -7.22 15.74 13.99
N GLU A 784 -6.65 16.12 12.83
CA GLU A 784 -5.69 17.23 12.74
C GLU A 784 -6.33 18.56 13.16
N GLN A 785 -7.58 18.82 12.76
CA GLN A 785 -8.33 20.03 13.13
C GLN A 785 -8.65 20.06 14.64
N ILE A 786 -9.17 18.96 15.21
CA ILE A 786 -9.45 18.84 16.65
C ILE A 786 -8.17 19.02 17.49
N ILE A 787 -7.03 18.49 17.05
CA ILE A 787 -5.75 18.68 17.76
C ILE A 787 -5.25 20.13 17.61
N ALA A 788 -5.42 20.76 16.44
CA ALA A 788 -5.07 22.17 16.25
C ALA A 788 -5.90 23.11 17.13
N GLU A 789 -7.21 22.86 17.28
CA GLU A 789 -8.09 23.57 18.22
C GLU A 789 -7.64 23.39 19.67
N ARG A 790 -7.41 22.13 20.08
CA ARG A 790 -6.94 21.78 21.44
C ARG A 790 -5.59 22.44 21.76
N ALA A 791 -4.72 22.64 20.77
CA ALA A 791 -3.44 23.34 20.91
C ALA A 791 -3.54 24.88 20.83
N GLY A 792 -4.56 25.41 20.14
CA GLY A 792 -4.83 26.86 20.03
C GLY A 792 -5.62 27.44 21.21
N ALA A 793 -6.34 26.61 21.96
CA ALA A 793 -7.11 27.03 23.12
C ALA A 793 -6.20 27.56 24.26
N PRO A 794 -6.49 28.73 24.86
CA PRO A 794 -5.75 29.22 26.01
C PRO A 794 -5.93 28.28 27.22
N ALA A 795 -4.85 28.02 27.95
CA ALA A 795 -4.79 27.05 29.05
C ALA A 795 -5.46 27.55 30.35
N GLU A 796 -6.71 27.98 30.27
CA GLU A 796 -7.46 28.62 31.37
C GLU A 796 -8.17 27.60 32.27
N ALA A 797 -8.45 26.39 31.76
CA ALA A 797 -9.12 25.28 32.48
C ALA A 797 -8.27 24.55 33.54
N ALA A 798 -7.22 25.19 34.07
CA ALA A 798 -6.30 24.63 35.06
C ALA A 798 -6.46 25.24 36.47
N LYS A 799 -7.62 25.83 36.77
CA LYS A 799 -7.97 26.44 38.08
C LYS A 799 -9.46 26.29 38.44
N VAL A 800 -9.83 25.11 38.91
CA VAL A 800 -10.94 24.88 39.87
C VAL A 800 -10.42 23.91 40.92
#